data_AF-A0A9W9MDJ1-F1
#
_entry.id   AF-A0A9W9MDJ1-F1
#
_cell.length_a   1.000
_cell.length_b   1.000
_cell.length_c   1.000
_cell.angle_alpha   90.00
_cell.angle_beta   90.00
_cell.angle_gamma   90.00
#
_symmetry.space_group_name_H-M   'P 1'
#
loop_
_entity.id
_entity.type
_entity.pdbx_description
1 polymer ?
#
loop_
_entity_poly.entity_id
_entity_poly.type
_entity_poly.pdbx_seq_one_letter_code
_entity_poly.pdbx_strand_id
1 'polypeptide(L)'
;MVLEKRDELEVITSSIPSSPPNDINRHDPENGYNAKLEKRVMRKIDFWLVGFYSIVYIFRVIDSSNYSNAAIINLEAGTGIKKELGFSSSQWSWTQSIFSYSYLFFEPTNTILLKRVTPSRWMFVLILSWGICACAAGAAQDFPGMMCVRFAIGLAEAGFYPSVLYHMAFWYKPSELRWRIALFYSLGQVSGALSGLLAYAISFMDGAGGLSGWRWLFIIEGLPATLLSVIALFGLPDYPETARMLTEEEKAFLKGRLSSSAPSGKDKSWSWGDVKALLSIPTFYTFTVYWIGHGIGGFGVNYALPTVIYELGFTTTALSQLMNIPPYVACFFFLNILGYLLHKGWIRPWTTAVAIESTIIICYIILITVSNSVVKYLALVVATACAGSAYPVIWPERIRALEGTVAVGIGIGLTNAMAQFSDPLTRDQSQQRDVLSSIQAVSIQLFLLPRLSYSSTFPSHRCHDIDRSSPSKLNLKDLLISLSWPSTLTIMPHTGPMDFQALILCGPGGSLNTFTSRPEEYPKCLIQVANRPMVFYAIDFCRRSGITDITLITPPLSFPPIRAALDQNPYLTRFYSPSVSVIAPNDLEMTMGTAELLRLPEVQRCITTNFLLLPCDLICGIPGQSILEAWITNQWVLEDNNDSNGVHHASPPTTSYFDRQLEARSGGLAVYYQTENREESIQEEATDFIAVAPLQQHEAPVVPGPEGSPIPRFGLSKLLMSMPMDTIKEKMKEDKGLLVRHSLVKNCPRIRMLTTFRDAHVYVFPCWVKDLVHHQKRLESVSEDFIGTWAKSAWQKGLSDKLGLTRNFNEDTRTQERDFTPESSHTGAFVDKAIDIRDMSTTRARSNSDMQIDQFYPSTELPQMLAYVHRGATPFIRRVDNTGVLLSTSLLLAKLPSIDEVGRKAASPFAHAHKVAYPEGVDSPSNVTKKDCLLGDNVIVASGAVIKESVIGANCRIDGAARIIRCVLMEGVVVETRAELTGCVIGRRAQVGRESVLRGCEVQDANVIPKETNARDEKFMVSELCV
;
A
#
# COMPACT_ATOMS: atom_id res chain seq x y z
N MET A 1 61.71 1.50 62.51
CA MET A 1 62.14 0.09 62.65
C MET A 1 61.69 -0.64 61.40
N VAL A 2 62.56 -1.22 60.56
CA VAL A 2 64.03 -1.26 60.55
C VAL A 2 64.48 -1.11 59.08
N LEU A 3 65.65 -0.50 58.85
CA LEU A 3 66.29 -0.31 57.54
C LEU A 3 67.10 -1.56 57.15
N GLU A 4 67.55 -1.62 55.88
CA GLU A 4 68.67 -2.47 55.39
C GLU A 4 68.43 -4.00 55.41
N LYS A 5 68.68 -4.75 54.34
CA LYS A 5 69.89 -4.76 53.52
C LYS A 5 69.62 -5.14 52.05
N ARG A 6 70.44 -4.59 51.17
CA ARG A 6 70.65 -5.05 49.79
C ARG A 6 71.96 -5.85 49.73
N ASP A 7 72.07 -6.66 48.68
CA ASP A 7 73.31 -7.15 48.05
C ASP A 7 74.30 -7.98 48.88
N GLU A 8 74.25 -9.30 48.70
CA GLU A 8 75.44 -10.14 48.52
C GLU A 8 75.17 -11.09 47.35
N LEU A 9 75.93 -10.93 46.26
CA LEU A 9 75.92 -11.76 45.05
C LEU A 9 77.02 -12.82 45.13
N GLU A 10 76.82 -13.96 44.45
CA GLU A 10 77.85 -14.91 43.99
C GLU A 10 78.65 -15.62 45.12
N VAL A 11 78.95 -16.92 45.09
CA VAL A 11 79.27 -17.84 44.00
C VAL A 11 78.80 -19.26 44.35
N ILE A 12 78.22 -19.99 43.40
CA ILE A 12 78.59 -21.37 42.99
C ILE A 12 77.81 -21.70 41.72
N THR A 13 78.52 -21.71 40.59
CA THR A 13 77.98 -21.95 39.25
C THR A 13 78.49 -23.28 38.71
N SER A 14 77.60 -24.26 38.58
CA SER A 14 77.65 -25.38 37.61
C SER A 14 76.42 -26.28 37.86
N SER A 15 75.72 -26.83 36.86
CA SER A 15 75.96 -26.87 35.41
C SER A 15 74.63 -26.92 34.64
N ILE A 16 74.64 -26.42 33.39
CA ILE A 16 73.55 -26.58 32.41
C ILE A 16 74.09 -27.41 31.25
N PRO A 17 73.31 -28.38 30.75
CA PRO A 17 73.15 -28.59 29.30
C PRO A 17 71.66 -28.49 28.92
N SER A 18 71.25 -27.51 28.11
CA SER A 18 71.14 -27.58 26.64
C SER A 18 69.98 -28.43 26.10
N SER A 19 69.08 -27.80 25.35
CA SER A 19 68.07 -28.41 24.47
C SER A 19 68.71 -28.94 23.16
N PRO A 20 67.98 -29.61 22.22
CA PRO A 20 66.64 -30.20 22.23
C PRO A 20 66.73 -31.76 21.96
N PRO A 21 65.75 -32.51 21.38
CA PRO A 21 65.19 -32.29 20.03
C PRO A 21 63.64 -32.37 19.92
N ASN A 22 63.13 -31.88 18.78
CA ASN A 22 61.85 -32.37 18.24
C ASN A 22 62.00 -33.86 17.94
N ASP A 23 61.07 -34.70 18.39
CA ASP A 23 60.87 -36.00 17.74
C ASP A 23 59.40 -36.40 17.66
N ILE A 24 59.06 -36.97 16.51
CA ILE A 24 57.70 -37.32 16.10
C ILE A 24 57.47 -38.80 16.44
N ASN A 25 56.23 -39.18 16.79
CA ASN A 25 55.78 -40.54 17.14
C ASN A 25 56.12 -41.04 18.57
N ARG A 26 55.19 -40.77 19.50
CA ARG A 26 54.74 -41.82 20.44
C ARG A 26 53.25 -42.09 20.21
N HIS A 27 52.94 -43.35 19.97
CA HIS A 27 51.57 -43.83 19.80
C HIS A 27 50.97 -44.09 21.19
N ASP A 28 50.51 -43.03 21.88
CA ASP A 28 49.88 -43.21 23.19
C ASP A 28 48.48 -43.85 23.04
N PRO A 29 48.23 -45.02 23.65
CA PRO A 29 46.92 -45.65 23.61
C PRO A 29 45.85 -44.85 24.36
N GLU A 30 46.22 -43.97 25.31
CA GLU A 30 45.30 -43.10 26.04
C GLU A 30 44.60 -42.07 25.14
N ASN A 31 45.33 -41.42 24.23
CA ASN A 31 44.72 -40.51 23.25
C ASN A 31 43.76 -41.26 22.30
N GLY A 32 44.11 -42.51 21.94
CA GLY A 32 43.23 -43.39 21.17
C GLY A 32 41.99 -43.87 21.94
N TYR A 33 42.12 -44.14 23.24
CA TYR A 33 41.02 -44.52 24.13
C TYR A 33 40.05 -43.35 24.31
N ASN A 34 40.56 -42.17 24.69
CA ASN A 34 39.76 -40.96 24.90
C ASN A 34 39.03 -40.52 23.62
N ALA A 35 39.67 -40.57 22.44
CA ALA A 35 39.01 -40.25 21.18
C ALA A 35 37.93 -41.28 20.77
N LYS A 36 38.07 -42.57 21.16
CA LYS A 36 37.03 -43.59 20.96
C LYS A 36 35.87 -43.41 21.93
N LEU A 37 36.16 -43.08 23.20
CA LEU A 37 35.18 -42.78 24.24
C LEU A 37 34.36 -41.53 23.86
N GLU A 38 35.01 -40.43 23.47
CA GLU A 38 34.34 -39.21 23.03
C GLU A 38 33.39 -39.49 21.85
N LYS A 39 33.85 -40.20 20.81
CA LYS A 39 33.00 -40.56 19.66
C LYS A 39 31.80 -41.44 20.07
N ARG A 40 31.96 -42.33 21.05
CA ARG A 40 30.86 -43.18 21.56
C ARG A 40 29.84 -42.34 22.34
N VAL A 41 30.31 -41.51 23.26
CA VAL A 41 29.47 -40.63 24.09
C VAL A 41 28.72 -39.62 23.24
N MET A 42 29.40 -38.95 22.31
CA MET A 42 28.75 -38.01 21.39
C MET A 42 27.65 -38.69 20.57
N ARG A 43 27.88 -39.87 19.98
CA ARG A 43 26.82 -40.58 19.22
C ARG A 43 25.57 -40.88 20.06
N LYS A 44 25.73 -41.25 21.33
CA LYS A 44 24.59 -41.47 22.26
C LYS A 44 23.79 -40.19 22.47
N ILE A 45 24.48 -39.08 22.74
CA ILE A 45 23.85 -37.76 22.93
C ILE A 45 23.17 -37.30 21.64
N ASP A 46 23.85 -37.45 20.51
CA ASP A 46 23.42 -36.98 19.19
C ASP A 46 22.16 -37.69 18.70
N PHE A 47 22.00 -38.98 19.01
CA PHE A 47 20.79 -39.74 18.68
C PHE A 47 19.54 -39.11 19.32
N TRP A 48 19.63 -38.65 20.57
CA TRP A 48 18.51 -38.01 21.27
C TRP A 48 18.42 -36.50 21.01
N LEU A 49 19.50 -35.75 21.20
CA LEU A 49 19.44 -34.29 21.08
C LEU A 49 19.38 -33.82 19.63
N VAL A 50 20.09 -34.43 18.69
CA VAL A 50 19.98 -34.05 17.28
C VAL A 50 18.88 -34.88 16.61
N GLY A 51 18.97 -36.21 16.66
CA GLY A 51 18.05 -37.12 15.97
C GLY A 51 16.58 -36.96 16.40
N PHE A 52 16.26 -37.20 17.68
CA PHE A 52 14.87 -37.13 18.15
C PHE A 52 14.29 -35.71 18.06
N TYR A 53 15.01 -34.66 18.44
CA TYR A 53 14.50 -33.30 18.25
C TYR A 53 14.31 -32.92 16.77
N SER A 54 15.16 -33.37 15.84
CA SER A 54 14.92 -33.18 14.41
C SER A 54 13.65 -33.87 13.92
N ILE A 55 13.35 -35.07 14.43
CA ILE A 55 12.10 -35.78 14.11
C ILE A 55 10.89 -34.98 14.61
N VAL A 56 10.91 -34.50 15.86
CA VAL A 56 9.84 -33.65 16.38
C VAL A 56 9.73 -32.33 15.61
N TYR A 57 10.86 -31.72 15.22
CA TYR A 57 10.89 -30.47 14.46
C TYR A 57 10.35 -30.64 13.03
N ILE A 58 10.54 -31.80 12.39
CA ILE A 58 9.89 -32.16 11.12
C ILE A 58 8.37 -32.05 11.26
N PHE A 59 7.77 -32.70 12.27
CA PHE A 59 6.32 -32.62 12.49
C PHE A 59 5.85 -31.21 12.87
N ARG A 60 6.65 -30.45 13.64
CA ARG A 60 6.34 -29.06 14.00
C ARG A 60 6.29 -28.14 12.79
N VAL A 61 7.26 -28.26 11.88
CA VAL A 61 7.30 -27.43 10.66
C VAL A 61 6.20 -27.85 9.69
N ILE A 62 5.90 -29.15 9.59
CA ILE A 62 4.72 -29.67 8.89
C ILE A 62 3.42 -29.02 9.40
N ASP A 63 3.15 -29.06 10.71
CA ASP A 63 1.93 -28.45 11.29
C ASP A 63 1.85 -26.93 11.06
N SER A 64 3.00 -26.24 11.10
CA SER A 64 3.07 -24.82 10.77
C SER A 64 2.75 -24.54 9.29
N SER A 65 3.11 -25.44 8.37
CA SER A 65 2.78 -25.35 6.94
C SER A 65 1.33 -25.76 6.64
N ASN A 66 0.72 -26.61 7.47
CA ASN A 66 -0.61 -27.15 7.22
C ASN A 66 -1.71 -26.08 7.16
N TYR A 67 -1.61 -25.00 7.94
CA TYR A 67 -2.58 -23.91 7.82
C TYR A 67 -2.50 -23.17 6.48
N SER A 68 -1.31 -23.09 5.89
CA SER A 68 -1.09 -22.52 4.55
C SER A 68 -1.57 -23.46 3.46
N ASN A 69 -1.32 -24.77 3.61
CA ASN A 69 -1.82 -25.77 2.66
C ASN A 69 -3.36 -25.86 2.70
N ALA A 70 -3.96 -25.80 3.88
CA ALA A 70 -5.41 -25.76 4.09
C ALA A 70 -6.09 -24.54 3.42
N ALA A 71 -5.34 -23.46 3.16
CA ALA A 71 -5.86 -22.28 2.48
C ALA A 71 -6.29 -22.56 1.02
N ILE A 72 -5.65 -23.55 0.37
CA ILE A 72 -5.88 -23.90 -1.04
C ILE A 72 -6.42 -25.32 -1.27
N ILE A 73 -6.36 -26.21 -0.28
CA ILE A 73 -6.85 -27.59 -0.43
C ILE A 73 -8.35 -27.58 -0.81
N ASN A 74 -8.68 -28.32 -1.87
CA ASN A 74 -10.04 -28.55 -2.35
C ASN A 74 -10.88 -27.29 -2.64
N LEU A 75 -10.26 -26.14 -2.95
CA LEU A 75 -10.99 -24.92 -3.37
C LEU A 75 -11.87 -25.17 -4.59
N GLU A 76 -11.36 -25.91 -5.59
CA GLU A 76 -12.06 -26.25 -6.83
C GLU A 76 -13.31 -27.11 -6.58
N ALA A 77 -13.26 -28.03 -5.60
CA ALA A 77 -14.40 -28.84 -5.15
C ALA A 77 -15.40 -28.03 -4.30
N GLY A 78 -15.02 -26.83 -3.86
CA GLY A 78 -15.87 -25.95 -3.07
C GLY A 78 -16.01 -26.35 -1.59
N THR A 79 -15.16 -27.25 -1.10
CA THR A 79 -15.06 -27.76 0.29
C THR A 79 -13.91 -27.14 1.09
N GLY A 80 -13.25 -26.11 0.54
CA GLY A 80 -12.15 -25.41 1.20
C GLY A 80 -12.55 -24.67 2.48
N ILE A 81 -11.62 -24.64 3.45
CA ILE A 81 -11.80 -24.15 4.83
C ILE A 81 -12.46 -22.76 4.93
N LYS A 82 -12.06 -21.81 4.09
CA LYS A 82 -12.60 -20.43 4.09
C LYS A 82 -14.09 -20.39 3.76
N LYS A 83 -14.57 -21.28 2.88
CA LYS A 83 -15.95 -21.35 2.44
C LYS A 83 -16.82 -22.14 3.41
N GLU A 84 -16.30 -23.24 3.96
CA GLU A 84 -17.01 -24.08 4.94
C GLU A 84 -17.24 -23.33 6.27
N LEU A 85 -16.24 -22.58 6.75
CA LEU A 85 -16.31 -21.82 8.00
C LEU A 85 -16.79 -20.36 7.83
N GLY A 86 -17.14 -19.95 6.60
CA GLY A 86 -17.68 -18.61 6.30
C GLY A 86 -16.70 -17.45 6.54
N PHE A 87 -15.40 -17.66 6.37
CA PHE A 87 -14.37 -16.65 6.66
C PHE A 87 -14.27 -15.57 5.57
N SER A 88 -14.36 -14.30 6.00
CA SER A 88 -13.86 -13.18 5.20
C SER A 88 -12.33 -13.15 5.15
N SER A 89 -11.74 -12.44 4.16
CA SER A 89 -10.29 -12.30 4.03
C SER A 89 -9.63 -11.73 5.29
N SER A 90 -10.26 -10.74 5.94
CA SER A 90 -9.79 -10.19 7.21
C SER A 90 -9.82 -11.22 8.35
N GLN A 91 -10.90 -12.00 8.48
CA GLN A 91 -10.97 -13.09 9.48
C GLN A 91 -9.89 -14.14 9.24
N TRP A 92 -9.60 -14.49 7.97
CA TRP A 92 -8.49 -15.38 7.65
C TRP A 92 -7.14 -14.81 8.15
N SER A 93 -6.84 -13.55 7.87
CA SER A 93 -5.64 -12.89 8.42
C SER A 93 -5.60 -12.92 9.95
N TRP A 94 -6.71 -12.62 10.63
CA TRP A 94 -6.80 -12.70 12.10
C TRP A 94 -6.50 -14.10 12.65
N THR A 95 -7.01 -15.16 12.02
CA THR A 95 -6.69 -16.55 12.42
C THR A 95 -5.22 -16.93 12.21
N GLN A 96 -4.49 -16.22 11.35
CA GLN A 96 -3.04 -16.35 11.22
C GLN A 96 -2.31 -15.54 12.30
N SER A 97 -2.65 -14.27 12.47
CA SER A 97 -1.98 -13.36 13.42
C SER A 97 -2.15 -13.77 14.89
N ILE A 98 -3.28 -14.38 15.27
CA ILE A 98 -3.54 -14.78 16.68
C ILE A 98 -2.55 -15.84 17.19
N PHE A 99 -2.09 -16.75 16.31
CA PHE A 99 -1.02 -17.69 16.62
C PHE A 99 0.27 -16.94 16.93
N SER A 100 0.68 -16.02 16.06
CA SER A 100 1.94 -15.27 16.20
C SER A 100 1.95 -14.35 17.41
N TYR A 101 0.81 -13.74 17.79
CA TYR A 101 0.68 -13.02 19.06
C TYR A 101 0.89 -13.94 20.28
N SER A 102 0.24 -15.12 20.31
CA SER A 102 0.44 -16.07 21.41
C SER A 102 1.91 -16.56 21.46
N TYR A 103 2.53 -16.79 20.31
CA TYR A 103 3.93 -17.17 20.22
C TYR A 103 4.85 -16.08 20.80
N LEU A 104 4.67 -14.83 20.37
CA LEU A 104 5.39 -13.64 20.84
C LEU A 104 5.36 -13.49 22.36
N PHE A 105 4.19 -13.59 23.00
CA PHE A 105 4.05 -13.36 24.44
C PHE A 105 4.58 -14.51 25.29
N PHE A 106 4.36 -15.76 24.87
CA PHE A 106 4.65 -16.93 25.71
C PHE A 106 6.05 -17.53 25.49
N GLU A 107 6.72 -17.26 24.36
CA GLU A 107 8.05 -17.81 24.07
C GLU A 107 9.13 -17.47 25.13
N PRO A 108 9.32 -16.20 25.56
CA PRO A 108 10.29 -15.86 26.60
C PRO A 108 9.96 -16.54 27.94
N THR A 109 8.67 -16.62 28.27
CA THR A 109 8.16 -17.19 29.51
C THR A 109 8.35 -18.72 29.54
N ASN A 110 8.03 -19.41 28.45
CA ASN A 110 8.22 -20.84 28.29
C ASN A 110 9.70 -21.25 28.33
N THR A 111 10.60 -20.39 27.86
CA THR A 111 12.05 -20.62 27.94
C THR A 111 12.55 -20.53 29.40
N ILE A 112 11.98 -19.64 30.22
CA ILE A 112 12.25 -19.58 31.67
C ILE A 112 11.65 -20.80 32.40
N LEU A 113 10.48 -21.29 31.95
CA LEU A 113 9.83 -22.46 32.53
C LEU A 113 10.64 -23.76 32.35
N LEU A 114 11.38 -23.93 31.23
CA LEU A 114 12.34 -25.03 31.05
C LEU A 114 13.44 -25.07 32.13
N LYS A 115 13.70 -23.96 32.83
CA LYS A 115 14.66 -23.95 33.96
C LYS A 115 14.03 -24.38 35.30
N ARG A 116 12.71 -24.26 35.42
CA ARG A 116 11.94 -24.64 36.62
C ARG A 116 11.48 -26.11 36.57
N VAL A 117 11.14 -26.59 35.38
CA VAL A 117 10.71 -27.97 35.08
C VAL A 117 11.90 -28.73 34.46
N THR A 118 11.96 -30.06 34.58
CA THR A 118 13.02 -30.83 33.90
C THR A 118 12.77 -30.92 32.38
N PRO A 119 13.81 -30.91 31.52
CA PRO A 119 13.62 -30.86 30.06
C PRO A 119 12.73 -31.94 29.47
N SER A 120 12.85 -33.20 29.91
CA SER A 120 11.98 -34.32 29.50
C SER A 120 10.50 -34.03 29.71
N ARG A 121 10.14 -33.54 30.90
CA ARG A 121 8.77 -33.26 31.32
C ARG A 121 8.21 -32.01 30.65
N TRP A 122 9.02 -30.97 30.46
CA TRP A 122 8.56 -29.76 29.79
C TRP A 122 8.33 -30.02 28.30
N MET A 123 9.25 -30.74 27.63
CA MET A 123 9.05 -31.14 26.23
C MET A 123 7.84 -32.06 26.05
N PHE A 124 7.59 -33.00 26.97
CA PHE A 124 6.35 -33.79 26.97
C PHE A 124 5.10 -32.89 27.00
N VAL A 125 5.03 -31.93 27.93
CA VAL A 125 3.86 -31.03 28.05
C VAL A 125 3.66 -30.21 26.78
N LEU A 126 4.72 -29.59 26.25
CA LEU A 126 4.65 -28.76 25.04
C LEU A 126 4.21 -29.57 23.81
N ILE A 127 4.84 -30.73 23.57
CA ILE A 127 4.56 -31.56 22.38
C ILE A 127 3.15 -32.19 22.47
N LEU A 128 2.73 -32.62 23.66
CA LEU A 128 1.40 -33.20 23.85
C LEU A 128 0.30 -32.16 23.67
N SER A 129 0.44 -30.97 24.27
CA SER A 129 -0.58 -29.92 24.15
C SER A 129 -0.68 -29.38 22.73
N TRP A 130 0.46 -29.16 22.06
CA TRP A 130 0.49 -28.78 20.64
C TRP A 130 -0.22 -29.83 19.78
N GLY A 131 0.15 -31.12 19.86
CA GLY A 131 -0.47 -32.16 19.02
C GLY A 131 -1.98 -32.33 19.25
N ILE A 132 -2.45 -32.23 20.51
CA ILE A 132 -3.89 -32.26 20.82
C ILE A 132 -4.60 -31.04 20.21
N CYS A 133 -4.03 -29.84 20.33
CA CYS A 133 -4.62 -28.64 19.76
C CYS A 133 -4.58 -28.64 18.22
N ALA A 134 -3.56 -29.23 17.60
CA ALA A 134 -3.49 -29.43 16.15
C ALA A 134 -4.65 -30.33 15.66
N CYS A 135 -4.87 -31.50 16.27
CA CYS A 135 -6.02 -32.35 15.95
C CYS A 135 -7.36 -31.63 16.19
N ALA A 136 -7.46 -30.80 17.23
CA ALA A 136 -8.67 -30.02 17.53
C ALA A 136 -8.99 -28.96 16.46
N ALA A 137 -8.02 -28.51 15.64
CA ALA A 137 -8.28 -27.56 14.56
C ALA A 137 -9.22 -28.15 13.49
N GLY A 138 -9.13 -29.46 13.21
CA GLY A 138 -10.05 -30.18 12.33
C GLY A 138 -11.48 -30.27 12.86
N ALA A 139 -11.70 -30.05 14.17
CA ALA A 139 -13.02 -30.06 14.81
C ALA A 139 -13.70 -28.68 14.86
N ALA A 140 -12.99 -27.59 14.55
CA ALA A 140 -13.53 -26.23 14.53
C ALA A 140 -14.72 -26.09 13.55
N GLN A 141 -15.70 -25.25 13.89
CA GLN A 141 -16.92 -25.04 13.11
C GLN A 141 -17.17 -23.57 12.76
N ASP A 142 -16.45 -22.65 13.38
CA ASP A 142 -16.68 -21.21 13.32
C ASP A 142 -15.39 -20.40 13.52
N PHE A 143 -15.47 -19.09 13.31
CA PHE A 143 -14.34 -18.17 13.50
C PHE A 143 -13.85 -18.11 14.96
N PRO A 144 -14.71 -17.98 15.99
CA PRO A 144 -14.31 -18.07 17.39
C PRO A 144 -13.57 -19.38 17.73
N GLY A 145 -14.11 -20.55 17.33
CA GLY A 145 -13.46 -21.84 17.57
C GLY A 145 -12.09 -21.94 16.93
N MET A 146 -11.94 -21.49 15.67
CA MET A 146 -10.64 -21.43 14.99
C MET A 146 -9.66 -20.48 15.70
N MET A 147 -10.11 -19.29 16.10
CA MET A 147 -9.27 -18.32 16.85
C MET A 147 -8.77 -18.91 18.17
N CYS A 148 -9.64 -19.56 18.94
CA CYS A 148 -9.29 -20.21 20.20
C CYS A 148 -8.26 -21.34 20.00
N VAL A 149 -8.46 -22.21 19.02
CA VAL A 149 -7.51 -23.31 18.74
C VAL A 149 -6.17 -22.75 18.25
N ARG A 150 -6.15 -21.76 17.34
CA ARG A 150 -4.91 -21.17 16.82
C ARG A 150 -4.10 -20.45 17.89
N PHE A 151 -4.75 -19.79 18.85
CA PHE A 151 -4.12 -19.25 20.05
C PHE A 151 -3.54 -20.35 20.95
N ALA A 152 -4.27 -21.45 21.16
CA ALA A 152 -3.82 -22.56 21.99
C ALA A 152 -2.62 -23.30 21.38
N ILE A 153 -2.61 -23.51 20.06
CA ILE A 153 -1.45 -24.07 19.33
C ILE A 153 -0.23 -23.17 19.52
N GLY A 154 -0.35 -21.86 19.28
CA GLY A 154 0.80 -20.94 19.41
C GLY A 154 1.34 -20.85 20.84
N LEU A 155 0.47 -20.83 21.86
CA LEU A 155 0.84 -20.94 23.28
C LEU A 155 1.64 -22.22 23.58
N ALA A 156 1.18 -23.37 23.07
CA ALA A 156 1.82 -24.68 23.28
C ALA A 156 3.16 -24.80 22.53
N GLU A 157 3.23 -24.27 21.31
CA GLU A 157 4.40 -24.40 20.44
C GLU A 157 5.52 -23.41 20.81
N ALA A 158 5.18 -22.22 21.32
CA ALA A 158 6.10 -21.13 21.67
C ALA A 158 7.31 -21.55 22.52
N GLY A 159 7.15 -22.58 23.35
CA GLY A 159 8.23 -23.08 24.21
C GLY A 159 9.21 -24.02 23.52
N PHE A 160 8.80 -24.72 22.44
CA PHE A 160 9.54 -25.87 21.93
C PHE A 160 10.90 -25.46 21.35
N TYR A 161 10.90 -24.58 20.35
CA TYR A 161 12.10 -24.18 19.63
C TYR A 161 13.24 -23.62 20.53
N PRO A 162 13.02 -22.58 21.37
CA PRO A 162 14.08 -22.05 22.21
C PRO A 162 14.51 -23.06 23.27
N SER A 163 13.60 -23.93 23.72
CA SER A 163 13.92 -25.00 24.67
C SER A 163 14.79 -26.10 24.05
N VAL A 164 14.68 -26.37 22.75
CA VAL A 164 15.60 -27.28 22.03
C VAL A 164 17.01 -26.71 22.06
N LEU A 165 17.19 -25.46 21.62
CA LEU A 165 18.50 -24.80 21.60
C LEU A 165 19.10 -24.64 23.00
N TYR A 166 18.28 -24.21 23.96
CA TYR A 166 18.71 -24.04 25.34
C TYR A 166 19.09 -25.39 25.97
N HIS A 167 18.34 -26.46 25.69
CA HIS A 167 18.71 -27.80 26.13
C HIS A 167 20.04 -28.24 25.51
N MET A 168 20.24 -28.10 24.19
CA MET A 168 21.51 -28.43 23.53
C MET A 168 22.73 -27.71 24.13
N ALA A 169 22.55 -26.48 24.62
CA ALA A 169 23.62 -25.68 25.24
C ALA A 169 24.17 -26.26 26.57
N PHE A 170 23.45 -27.17 27.24
CA PHE A 170 23.96 -27.89 28.42
C PHE A 170 24.89 -29.06 28.07
N TRP A 171 24.91 -29.54 26.82
CA TRP A 171 25.58 -30.78 26.43
C TRP A 171 26.78 -30.60 25.47
N TYR A 172 26.76 -29.54 24.66
CA TYR A 172 27.73 -29.31 23.59
C TYR A 172 28.60 -28.08 23.83
N LYS A 173 29.83 -28.10 23.29
CA LYS A 173 30.66 -26.90 23.23
C LYS A 173 30.10 -25.92 22.17
N PRO A 174 30.28 -24.59 22.31
CA PRO A 174 29.84 -23.62 21.30
C PRO A 174 30.41 -23.84 19.88
N SER A 175 31.58 -24.48 19.77
CA SER A 175 32.18 -24.88 18.48
C SER A 175 31.48 -26.07 17.81
N GLU A 176 30.99 -27.03 18.60
CA GLU A 176 30.29 -28.22 18.13
C GLU A 176 28.84 -27.91 17.75
N LEU A 177 28.22 -27.00 18.49
CA LEU A 177 26.81 -26.67 18.38
C LEU A 177 26.42 -26.14 16.99
N ARG A 178 27.32 -25.42 16.28
CA ARG A 178 27.02 -24.80 14.98
C ARG A 178 26.57 -25.83 13.92
N TRP A 179 27.31 -26.92 13.79
CA TRP A 179 27.01 -27.99 12.82
C TRP A 179 25.75 -28.77 13.21
N ARG A 180 25.51 -28.94 14.52
CA ARG A 180 24.34 -29.66 15.05
C ARG A 180 23.06 -28.88 14.84
N ILE A 181 23.09 -27.57 15.07
CA ILE A 181 21.99 -26.64 14.74
C ILE A 181 21.74 -26.65 13.23
N ALA A 182 22.78 -26.61 12.39
CA ALA A 182 22.62 -26.67 10.93
C ALA A 182 21.94 -27.97 10.46
N LEU A 183 22.32 -29.13 11.00
CA LEU A 183 21.67 -30.42 10.71
C LEU A 183 20.23 -30.47 11.23
N PHE A 184 19.98 -29.94 12.42
CA PHE A 184 18.63 -29.86 12.99
C PHE A 184 17.69 -29.03 12.09
N TYR A 185 18.18 -27.89 11.61
CA TYR A 185 17.45 -27.02 10.70
C TYR A 185 17.26 -27.61 9.31
N SER A 186 18.28 -28.24 8.72
CA SER A 186 18.16 -28.78 7.37
C SER A 186 17.12 -29.89 7.29
N LEU A 187 17.04 -30.75 8.31
CA LEU A 187 15.97 -31.73 8.44
C LEU A 187 14.57 -31.09 8.57
N GLY A 188 14.46 -29.94 9.24
CA GLY A 188 13.24 -29.13 9.23
C GLY A 188 12.83 -28.65 7.83
N GLN A 189 13.79 -28.22 6.99
CA GLN A 189 13.47 -27.77 5.62
C GLN A 189 12.97 -28.92 4.73
N VAL A 190 13.43 -30.17 4.93
CA VAL A 190 12.89 -31.34 4.23
C VAL A 190 11.39 -31.54 4.53
N SER A 191 10.94 -31.16 5.73
CA SER A 191 9.56 -31.36 6.15
C SER A 191 8.56 -30.49 5.38
N GLY A 192 8.95 -29.31 4.89
CA GLY A 192 8.08 -28.49 4.03
C GLY A 192 7.75 -29.18 2.70
N ALA A 193 8.69 -29.93 2.13
CA ALA A 193 8.45 -30.78 0.97
C ALA A 193 7.54 -31.97 1.29
N LEU A 194 7.67 -32.57 2.49
CA LEU A 194 6.79 -33.63 2.96
C LEU A 194 5.37 -33.13 3.23
N SER A 195 5.19 -31.94 3.80
CA SER A 195 3.90 -31.30 4.04
C SER A 195 3.13 -31.06 2.73
N GLY A 196 3.80 -30.53 1.69
CA GLY A 196 3.17 -30.39 0.36
C GLY A 196 2.77 -31.74 -0.28
N LEU A 197 3.60 -32.78 -0.14
CA LEU A 197 3.27 -34.13 -0.60
C LEU A 197 2.09 -34.75 0.18
N LEU A 198 2.03 -34.52 1.49
CA LEU A 198 0.98 -35.04 2.37
C LEU A 198 -0.35 -34.32 2.13
N ALA A 199 -0.32 -32.98 1.96
CA ALA A 199 -1.48 -32.20 1.55
C ALA A 199 -2.02 -32.61 0.15
N TYR A 200 -1.13 -32.95 -0.79
CA TYR A 200 -1.54 -33.54 -2.07
C TYR A 200 -2.26 -34.89 -1.87
N ALA A 201 -1.69 -35.80 -1.07
CA ALA A 201 -2.32 -37.09 -0.80
C ALA A 201 -3.68 -36.96 -0.07
N ILE A 202 -3.77 -36.06 0.91
CA ILE A 202 -4.97 -35.82 1.71
C ILE A 202 -6.06 -35.07 0.92
N SER A 203 -5.72 -34.35 -0.16
CA SER A 203 -6.72 -33.75 -1.05
C SER A 203 -7.72 -34.79 -1.62
N PHE A 204 -7.25 -36.01 -1.88
CA PHE A 204 -8.07 -37.14 -2.34
C PHE A 204 -8.95 -37.78 -1.25
N MET A 205 -8.82 -37.35 0.02
CA MET A 205 -9.66 -37.80 1.13
C MET A 205 -10.90 -36.90 1.35
N ASP A 206 -11.21 -36.01 0.41
CA ASP A 206 -12.40 -35.15 0.52
C ASP A 206 -13.70 -35.96 0.57
N GLY A 207 -14.53 -35.68 1.58
CA GLY A 207 -15.76 -36.43 1.83
C GLY A 207 -15.56 -37.80 2.49
N ALA A 208 -14.32 -38.27 2.69
CA ALA A 208 -14.06 -39.51 3.42
C ALA A 208 -14.58 -39.40 4.86
N GLY A 209 -15.40 -40.35 5.30
CA GLY A 209 -16.04 -40.30 6.62
C GLY A 209 -16.99 -39.12 6.83
N GLY A 210 -17.40 -38.42 5.76
CA GLY A 210 -18.23 -37.21 5.86
C GLY A 210 -17.47 -35.94 6.25
N LEU A 211 -16.13 -35.97 6.26
CA LEU A 211 -15.28 -34.81 6.56
C LEU A 211 -14.59 -34.28 5.28
N SER A 212 -14.40 -32.96 5.23
CA SER A 212 -13.61 -32.28 4.19
C SER A 212 -12.10 -32.51 4.37
N GLY A 213 -11.36 -32.46 3.26
CA GLY A 213 -9.93 -32.79 3.24
C GLY A 213 -9.06 -31.95 4.18
N TRP A 214 -9.42 -30.67 4.40
CA TRP A 214 -8.71 -29.81 5.37
C TRP A 214 -8.86 -30.26 6.83
N ARG A 215 -9.98 -30.92 7.18
CA ARG A 215 -10.17 -31.49 8.53
C ARG A 215 -9.28 -32.71 8.73
N TRP A 216 -9.21 -33.58 7.71
CA TRP A 216 -8.29 -34.72 7.70
C TRP A 216 -6.82 -34.29 7.80
N LEU A 217 -6.44 -33.20 7.13
CA LEU A 217 -5.10 -32.60 7.20
C LEU A 217 -4.69 -32.34 8.67
N PHE A 218 -5.49 -31.58 9.43
CA PHE A 218 -5.16 -31.28 10.83
C PHE A 218 -5.24 -32.51 11.75
N ILE A 219 -6.14 -33.45 11.50
CA ILE A 219 -6.29 -34.66 12.33
C ILE A 219 -5.10 -35.61 12.13
N ILE A 220 -4.72 -35.90 10.89
CA ILE A 220 -3.69 -36.89 10.55
C ILE A 220 -2.30 -36.42 10.99
N GLU A 221 -2.05 -35.11 10.95
CA GLU A 221 -0.70 -34.56 11.12
C GLU A 221 -0.37 -34.20 12.59
N GLY A 222 -1.37 -33.82 13.40
CA GLY A 222 -1.21 -33.67 14.84
C GLY A 222 -1.03 -35.00 15.61
N LEU A 223 -1.54 -36.11 15.08
CA LEU A 223 -1.47 -37.44 15.74
C LEU A 223 -0.01 -37.91 15.99
N PRO A 224 0.90 -37.92 14.99
CA PRO A 224 2.33 -38.20 15.20
C PRO A 224 2.98 -37.37 16.31
N ALA A 225 2.65 -36.08 16.42
CA ALA A 225 3.17 -35.22 17.48
C ALA A 225 2.73 -35.73 18.88
N THR A 226 1.45 -36.08 19.05
CA THR A 226 0.96 -36.64 20.34
C THR A 226 1.70 -37.92 20.72
N LEU A 227 2.01 -38.81 19.77
CA LEU A 227 2.79 -40.04 20.01
C LEU A 227 4.25 -39.74 20.38
N LEU A 228 4.89 -38.79 19.69
CA LEU A 228 6.27 -38.37 19.98
C LEU A 228 6.41 -37.72 21.36
N SER A 229 5.36 -37.08 21.88
CA SER A 229 5.36 -36.52 23.25
C SER A 229 5.68 -37.60 24.30
N VAL A 230 5.07 -38.79 24.18
CA VAL A 230 5.28 -39.91 25.11
C VAL A 230 6.73 -40.40 25.05
N ILE A 231 7.33 -40.39 23.87
CA ILE A 231 8.75 -40.73 23.68
C ILE A 231 9.65 -39.66 24.33
N ALA A 232 9.29 -38.36 24.26
CA ALA A 232 10.01 -37.31 24.97
C ALA A 232 10.02 -37.51 26.50
N LEU A 233 8.88 -37.92 27.08
CA LEU A 233 8.73 -38.10 28.53
C LEU A 233 9.66 -39.18 29.11
N PHE A 234 9.83 -40.29 28.39
CA PHE A 234 10.59 -41.45 28.87
C PHE A 234 12.01 -41.56 28.30
N GLY A 235 12.26 -41.01 27.11
CA GLY A 235 13.51 -41.16 26.37
C GLY A 235 14.47 -39.97 26.43
N LEU A 236 13.96 -38.73 26.52
CA LEU A 236 14.80 -37.54 26.45
C LEU A 236 15.66 -37.37 27.72
N PRO A 237 17.00 -37.25 27.63
CA PRO A 237 17.86 -37.09 28.81
C PRO A 237 17.81 -35.65 29.35
N ASP A 238 17.69 -35.44 30.67
CA ASP A 238 17.49 -34.09 31.25
C ASP A 238 18.76 -33.22 31.30
N TYR A 239 19.81 -33.67 31.98
CA TYR A 239 21.08 -32.93 32.14
C TYR A 239 22.27 -33.91 32.12
N PRO A 240 23.48 -33.47 31.76
CA PRO A 240 24.67 -34.34 31.78
C PRO A 240 24.92 -35.02 33.14
N GLU A 241 24.60 -34.34 34.24
CA GLU A 241 24.77 -34.87 35.60
C GLU A 241 23.72 -35.94 35.98
N THR A 242 22.50 -35.87 35.42
CA THR A 242 21.37 -36.74 35.79
C THR A 242 21.02 -37.80 34.72
N ALA A 243 21.79 -37.84 33.63
CA ALA A 243 21.55 -38.67 32.46
C ALA A 243 21.50 -40.18 32.78
N ARG A 244 20.35 -40.83 32.56
CA ARG A 244 20.18 -42.29 32.74
C ARG A 244 20.90 -43.13 31.67
N MET A 245 21.16 -42.55 30.51
CA MET A 245 21.79 -43.20 29.34
C MET A 245 23.32 -43.38 29.46
N LEU A 246 23.95 -42.67 30.37
CA LEU A 246 25.40 -42.57 30.48
C LEU A 246 25.92 -43.33 31.70
N THR A 247 27.04 -44.02 31.56
CA THR A 247 27.77 -44.61 32.70
C THR A 247 28.47 -43.51 33.51
N GLU A 248 28.88 -43.81 34.75
CA GLU A 248 29.59 -42.83 35.59
C GLU A 248 30.93 -42.38 34.98
N GLU A 249 31.62 -43.26 34.24
CA GLU A 249 32.81 -42.92 33.44
C GLU A 249 32.48 -41.90 32.33
N GLU A 250 31.39 -42.13 31.58
CA GLU A 250 30.94 -41.25 30.51
C GLU A 250 30.48 -39.87 31.04
N LYS A 251 29.84 -39.84 32.23
CA LYS A 251 29.46 -38.61 32.93
C LYS A 251 30.68 -37.82 33.43
N ALA A 252 31.66 -38.51 34.02
CA ALA A 252 32.90 -37.88 34.49
C ALA A 252 33.67 -37.25 33.32
N PHE A 253 33.76 -37.95 32.19
CA PHE A 253 34.34 -37.42 30.95
C PHE A 253 33.63 -36.15 30.47
N LEU A 254 32.29 -36.15 30.40
CA LEU A 254 31.51 -34.96 30.01
C LEU A 254 31.71 -33.77 30.94
N LYS A 255 31.77 -34.02 32.25
CA LYS A 255 31.97 -32.97 33.26
C LYS A 255 33.35 -32.31 33.16
N GLY A 256 34.40 -33.06 32.81
CA GLY A 256 35.73 -32.50 32.53
C GLY A 256 35.85 -31.80 31.17
N ARG A 257 34.87 -31.98 30.28
CA ARG A 257 34.90 -31.53 28.88
C ARG A 257 34.21 -30.17 28.66
N LEU A 258 33.27 -29.82 29.51
CA LEU A 258 32.57 -28.52 29.50
C LEU A 258 33.33 -27.50 30.36
N SER A 259 33.35 -26.23 29.95
CA SER A 259 34.04 -25.17 30.69
C SER A 259 33.30 -24.82 31.98
N SER A 260 34.00 -24.20 32.95
CA SER A 260 33.38 -23.66 34.17
C SER A 260 32.32 -22.59 33.91
N SER A 261 32.35 -21.96 32.73
CA SER A 261 31.36 -20.98 32.27
C SER A 261 30.17 -21.60 31.52
N ALA A 262 30.13 -22.93 31.34
CA ALA A 262 29.05 -23.60 30.63
C ALA A 262 27.74 -23.60 31.45
N PRO A 263 26.56 -23.60 30.79
CA PRO A 263 25.28 -23.68 31.46
C PRO A 263 25.17 -24.88 32.42
N SER A 264 24.67 -24.66 33.64
CA SER A 264 24.52 -25.70 34.68
C SER A 264 23.10 -25.75 35.22
N GLY A 265 22.58 -26.97 35.46
CA GLY A 265 21.23 -27.21 35.96
C GLY A 265 21.03 -26.98 37.46
N LYS A 266 22.06 -26.54 38.19
CA LYS A 266 22.01 -26.37 39.67
C LYS A 266 21.28 -25.11 40.11
N ASP A 267 21.51 -23.99 39.42
CA ASP A 267 20.89 -22.71 39.75
C ASP A 267 19.47 -22.65 39.18
N LYS A 268 18.45 -22.90 39.99
CA LYS A 268 17.04 -22.89 39.51
C LYS A 268 16.39 -21.49 39.46
N SER A 269 17.06 -20.48 40.01
CA SER A 269 16.60 -19.08 39.98
C SER A 269 16.90 -18.39 38.65
N TRP A 270 16.12 -17.37 38.34
CA TRP A 270 16.45 -16.31 37.38
C TRP A 270 16.32 -14.98 38.14
N SER A 271 17.12 -13.98 37.78
CA SER A 271 17.03 -12.64 38.37
C SER A 271 16.69 -11.58 37.33
N TRP A 272 16.00 -10.53 37.75
CA TRP A 272 15.84 -9.32 36.93
C TRP A 272 17.19 -8.64 36.63
N GLY A 273 18.23 -8.90 37.43
CA GLY A 273 19.60 -8.48 37.15
C GLY A 273 20.15 -9.10 35.87
N ASP A 274 19.90 -10.40 35.64
CA ASP A 274 20.35 -11.12 34.43
C ASP A 274 19.68 -10.55 33.17
N VAL A 275 18.39 -10.24 33.25
CA VAL A 275 17.62 -9.62 32.15
C VAL A 275 18.14 -8.20 31.86
N LYS A 276 18.41 -7.41 32.90
CA LYS A 276 18.98 -6.07 32.75
C LYS A 276 20.40 -6.10 32.19
N ALA A 277 21.21 -7.08 32.58
CA ALA A 277 22.54 -7.32 32.01
C ALA A 277 22.45 -7.66 30.52
N LEU A 278 21.57 -8.60 30.14
CA LEU A 278 21.31 -8.96 28.73
C LEU A 278 20.90 -7.75 27.87
N LEU A 279 19.96 -6.93 28.37
CA LEU A 279 19.52 -5.70 27.69
C LEU A 279 20.58 -4.59 27.66
N SER A 280 21.66 -4.72 28.44
CA SER A 280 22.80 -3.79 28.41
C SER A 280 23.87 -4.17 27.39
N ILE A 281 23.78 -5.36 26.76
CA ILE A 281 24.75 -5.84 25.77
C ILE A 281 24.41 -5.25 24.38
N PRO A 282 25.28 -4.46 23.72
CA PRO A 282 24.95 -3.83 22.44
C PRO A 282 24.64 -4.82 21.30
N THR A 283 25.30 -5.99 21.28
CA THR A 283 25.03 -7.04 20.27
C THR A 283 23.63 -7.66 20.43
N PHE A 284 22.97 -7.54 21.59
CA PHE A 284 21.59 -7.98 21.74
C PHE A 284 20.67 -7.31 20.70
N TYR A 285 20.84 -6.00 20.50
CA TYR A 285 20.03 -5.20 19.59
C TYR A 285 20.34 -5.50 18.12
N THR A 286 21.60 -5.73 17.75
CA THR A 286 21.98 -6.00 16.35
C THR A 286 21.38 -7.30 15.83
N PHE A 287 21.47 -8.36 16.64
CA PHE A 287 20.82 -9.64 16.35
C PHE A 287 19.29 -9.51 16.32
N THR A 288 18.70 -8.69 17.19
CA THR A 288 17.24 -8.51 17.25
C THR A 288 16.71 -7.73 16.04
N VAL A 289 17.37 -6.64 15.63
CA VAL A 289 17.01 -5.88 14.41
C VAL A 289 17.19 -6.73 13.15
N TYR A 290 18.24 -7.56 13.09
CA TYR A 290 18.40 -8.54 12.01
C TYR A 290 17.22 -9.54 11.98
N TRP A 291 16.89 -10.15 13.13
CA TRP A 291 15.85 -11.18 13.21
C TRP A 291 14.44 -10.63 12.92
N ILE A 292 14.14 -9.38 13.32
CA ILE A 292 12.87 -8.70 12.98
C ILE A 292 12.70 -8.55 11.47
N GLY A 293 13.68 -7.96 10.77
CA GLY A 293 13.56 -7.75 9.32
C GLY A 293 13.61 -9.06 8.51
N HIS A 294 14.35 -10.06 9.01
CA HIS A 294 14.27 -11.41 8.46
C HIS A 294 12.88 -12.04 8.70
N GLY A 295 12.21 -11.73 9.81
CA GLY A 295 10.81 -12.11 10.04
C GLY A 295 9.85 -11.51 9.00
N ILE A 296 10.02 -10.23 8.65
CA ILE A 296 9.20 -9.52 7.65
C ILE A 296 9.34 -10.18 6.27
N GLY A 297 10.57 -10.27 5.74
CA GLY A 297 10.82 -10.75 4.37
C GLY A 297 11.04 -12.25 4.20
N GLY A 298 11.50 -12.96 5.24
CA GLY A 298 11.84 -14.38 5.18
C GLY A 298 10.68 -15.31 5.55
N PHE A 299 9.91 -14.99 6.60
CA PHE A 299 8.82 -15.85 7.05
C PHE A 299 7.55 -15.66 6.20
N GLY A 300 7.28 -14.44 5.73
CA GLY A 300 6.14 -14.13 4.85
C GLY A 300 6.08 -15.01 3.60
N VAL A 301 7.21 -15.18 2.90
CA VAL A 301 7.31 -16.07 1.72
C VAL A 301 6.87 -17.50 2.07
N ASN A 302 7.41 -18.05 3.16
CA ASN A 302 7.16 -19.43 3.55
C ASN A 302 5.69 -19.67 3.95
N TYR A 303 5.07 -18.73 4.67
CA TYR A 303 3.67 -18.86 5.07
C TYR A 303 2.68 -18.65 3.91
N ALA A 304 3.03 -17.87 2.89
CA ALA A 304 2.17 -17.65 1.72
C ALA A 304 2.45 -18.60 0.55
N LEU A 305 3.53 -19.39 0.60
CA LEU A 305 4.11 -20.15 -0.52
C LEU A 305 3.08 -20.95 -1.35
N PRO A 306 2.20 -21.79 -0.77
CA PRO A 306 1.27 -22.61 -1.55
C PRO A 306 0.25 -21.74 -2.29
N THR A 307 -0.26 -20.70 -1.61
CA THR A 307 -1.23 -19.74 -2.16
C THR A 307 -0.63 -18.94 -3.30
N VAL A 308 0.59 -18.43 -3.13
CA VAL A 308 1.31 -17.69 -4.19
C VAL A 308 1.56 -18.56 -5.41
N ILE A 309 1.95 -19.83 -5.22
CA ILE A 309 2.15 -20.78 -6.33
C ILE A 309 0.84 -21.06 -7.08
N TYR A 310 -0.28 -21.19 -6.37
CA TYR A 310 -1.60 -21.32 -6.98
C TYR A 310 -2.02 -20.05 -7.75
N GLU A 311 -1.78 -18.86 -7.20
CA GLU A 311 -2.06 -17.56 -7.82
C GLU A 311 -1.26 -17.32 -9.12
N LEU A 312 -0.13 -18.02 -9.34
CA LEU A 312 0.60 -17.97 -10.61
C LEU A 312 -0.15 -18.61 -11.80
N GLY A 313 -1.25 -19.32 -11.54
CA GLY A 313 -2.28 -19.70 -12.52
C GLY A 313 -1.92 -20.84 -13.48
N PHE A 314 -0.80 -21.54 -13.27
CA PHE A 314 -0.33 -22.63 -14.14
C PHE A 314 -0.52 -24.04 -13.56
N THR A 315 -1.11 -24.17 -12.36
CA THR A 315 -1.42 -25.47 -11.72
C THR A 315 -2.80 -25.47 -11.08
N THR A 316 -3.40 -26.66 -10.93
CA THR A 316 -4.55 -26.88 -10.04
C THR A 316 -4.11 -26.90 -8.59
N THR A 317 -5.04 -26.65 -7.65
CA THR A 317 -4.82 -26.67 -6.20
C THR A 317 -3.95 -27.83 -5.70
N ALA A 318 -4.26 -29.06 -6.14
CA ALA A 318 -3.50 -30.25 -5.78
C ALA A 318 -2.07 -30.23 -6.35
N LEU A 319 -1.88 -29.82 -7.61
CA LEU A 319 -0.55 -29.72 -8.22
C LEU A 319 0.27 -28.56 -7.65
N SER A 320 -0.36 -27.48 -7.19
CA SER A 320 0.31 -26.37 -6.48
C SER A 320 0.96 -26.86 -5.17
N GLN A 321 0.34 -27.82 -4.46
CA GLN A 321 0.95 -28.43 -3.27
C GLN A 321 2.27 -29.15 -3.59
N LEU A 322 2.32 -29.86 -4.72
CA LEU A 322 3.52 -30.57 -5.18
C LEU A 322 4.64 -29.59 -5.61
N MET A 323 4.26 -28.41 -6.09
CA MET A 323 5.20 -27.33 -6.45
C MET A 323 5.81 -26.61 -5.25
N ASN A 324 5.41 -26.92 -4.01
CA ASN A 324 6.18 -26.53 -2.81
C ASN A 324 7.49 -27.34 -2.67
N ILE A 325 7.61 -28.52 -3.29
CA ILE A 325 8.78 -29.40 -3.11
C ILE A 325 10.10 -28.74 -3.62
N PRO A 326 10.19 -28.19 -4.84
CA PRO A 326 11.45 -27.63 -5.34
C PRO A 326 12.01 -26.46 -4.52
N PRO A 327 11.22 -25.47 -4.05
CA PRO A 327 11.67 -24.46 -3.09
C PRO A 327 12.34 -25.04 -1.83
N TYR A 328 11.72 -26.02 -1.18
CA TYR A 328 12.24 -26.61 0.05
C TYR A 328 13.46 -27.52 -0.19
N VAL A 329 13.50 -28.26 -1.30
CA VAL A 329 14.68 -29.07 -1.69
C VAL A 329 15.87 -28.17 -2.04
N ALA A 330 15.65 -27.06 -2.77
CA ALA A 330 16.69 -26.06 -3.02
C ALA A 330 17.21 -25.46 -1.71
N CYS A 331 16.32 -25.14 -0.77
CA CYS A 331 16.68 -24.70 0.57
C CYS A 331 17.56 -25.71 1.31
N PHE A 332 17.20 -27.00 1.31
CA PHE A 332 17.99 -28.06 1.96
C PHE A 332 19.43 -28.08 1.45
N PHE A 333 19.65 -28.09 0.13
CA PHE A 333 21.01 -28.11 -0.42
C PHE A 333 21.77 -26.81 -0.12
N PHE A 334 21.14 -25.65 -0.34
CA PHE A 334 21.79 -24.35 -0.14
C PHE A 334 22.19 -24.12 1.33
N LEU A 335 21.30 -24.43 2.27
CA LEU A 335 21.53 -24.35 3.72
C LEU A 335 22.71 -25.24 4.15
N ASN A 336 22.76 -26.50 3.72
CA ASN A 336 23.85 -27.41 4.09
C ASN A 336 25.20 -26.97 3.49
N ILE A 337 25.23 -26.50 2.23
CA ILE A 337 26.43 -25.95 1.60
C ILE A 337 26.94 -24.74 2.41
N LEU A 338 26.05 -23.80 2.72
CA LEU A 338 26.39 -22.57 3.43
C LEU A 338 26.87 -22.86 4.87
N GLY A 339 26.19 -23.75 5.58
CA GLY A 339 26.58 -24.22 6.91
C GLY A 339 27.95 -24.92 6.91
N TYR A 340 28.27 -25.70 5.89
CA TYR A 340 29.59 -26.31 5.73
C TYR A 340 30.69 -25.27 5.46
N LEU A 341 30.44 -24.29 4.57
CA LEU A 341 31.39 -23.21 4.27
C LEU A 341 31.68 -22.32 5.49
N LEU A 342 30.65 -22.02 6.29
CA LEU A 342 30.78 -21.32 7.58
C LEU A 342 31.54 -22.15 8.61
N HIS A 343 31.27 -23.46 8.70
CA HIS A 343 31.99 -24.37 9.60
C HIS A 343 33.48 -24.49 9.25
N LYS A 344 33.82 -24.47 7.95
CA LYS A 344 35.20 -24.40 7.45
C LYS A 344 35.86 -23.03 7.60
N GLY A 345 35.11 -21.99 7.95
CA GLY A 345 35.61 -20.62 8.08
C GLY A 345 35.99 -19.95 6.75
N TRP A 346 35.50 -20.46 5.62
CA TRP A 346 35.80 -19.91 4.29
C TRP A 346 35.02 -18.62 3.99
N ILE A 347 33.88 -18.43 4.68
CA ILE A 347 33.01 -17.25 4.57
C ILE A 347 32.68 -16.71 5.97
N ARG A 348 32.44 -15.40 6.09
CA ARG A 348 32.13 -14.75 7.38
C ARG A 348 30.62 -14.69 7.62
N PRO A 349 30.11 -15.01 8.83
CA PRO A 349 28.67 -15.04 9.11
C PRO A 349 27.91 -13.76 8.72
N TRP A 350 28.38 -12.59 9.14
CA TRP A 350 27.69 -11.32 8.87
C TRP A 350 27.66 -10.92 7.39
N THR A 351 28.74 -11.17 6.63
CA THR A 351 28.72 -10.93 5.17
C THR A 351 27.75 -11.88 4.45
N THR A 352 27.64 -13.11 4.96
CA THR A 352 26.70 -14.11 4.44
C THR A 352 25.25 -13.76 4.76
N ALA A 353 24.96 -13.27 5.98
CA ALA A 353 23.63 -12.81 6.37
C ALA A 353 23.16 -11.65 5.49
N VAL A 354 24.00 -10.64 5.27
CA VAL A 354 23.69 -9.53 4.35
C VAL A 354 23.44 -10.01 2.92
N ALA A 355 24.26 -10.94 2.41
CA ALA A 355 24.08 -11.49 1.07
C ALA A 355 22.76 -12.27 0.90
N ILE A 356 22.29 -12.97 1.95
CA ILE A 356 20.99 -13.63 1.96
C ILE A 356 19.86 -12.60 1.80
N GLU A 357 19.81 -11.58 2.65
CA GLU A 357 18.73 -10.58 2.62
C GLU A 357 18.72 -9.77 1.32
N SER A 358 19.90 -9.37 0.81
CA SER A 358 20.02 -8.72 -0.50
C SER A 358 19.51 -9.60 -1.65
N THR A 359 19.72 -10.92 -1.59
CA THR A 359 19.21 -11.85 -2.61
C THR A 359 17.68 -11.99 -2.52
N ILE A 360 17.13 -12.00 -1.31
CA ILE A 360 15.68 -12.02 -1.07
C ILE A 360 15.02 -10.74 -1.64
N ILE A 361 15.61 -9.56 -1.42
CA ILE A 361 15.14 -8.31 -2.05
C ILE A 361 15.11 -8.44 -3.58
N ILE A 362 16.19 -8.91 -4.21
CA ILE A 362 16.28 -9.03 -5.68
C ILE A 362 15.17 -9.98 -6.20
N CYS A 363 14.92 -11.10 -5.50
CA CYS A 363 13.83 -12.01 -5.85
C CYS A 363 12.45 -11.36 -5.71
N TYR A 364 12.22 -10.55 -4.67
CA TYR A 364 10.98 -9.77 -4.53
C TYR A 364 10.79 -8.72 -5.62
N ILE A 365 11.86 -8.00 -6.01
CA ILE A 365 11.83 -7.07 -7.15
C ILE A 365 11.45 -7.82 -8.43
N ILE A 366 12.00 -9.02 -8.67
CA ILE A 366 11.64 -9.86 -9.82
C ILE A 366 10.16 -10.30 -9.76
N LEU A 367 9.66 -10.70 -8.59
CA LEU A 367 8.25 -11.10 -8.38
C LEU A 367 7.24 -9.98 -8.71
N ILE A 368 7.62 -8.72 -8.49
CA ILE A 368 6.81 -7.54 -8.84
C ILE A 368 6.99 -7.13 -10.31
N THR A 369 8.22 -7.00 -10.77
CA THR A 369 8.54 -6.38 -12.07
C THR A 369 8.32 -7.28 -13.28
N VAL A 370 8.44 -8.60 -13.12
CA VAL A 370 8.34 -9.56 -14.24
C VAL A 370 6.95 -10.17 -14.32
N SER A 371 6.31 -10.14 -15.48
CA SER A 371 4.96 -10.70 -15.69
C SER A 371 4.92 -12.22 -15.96
N ASN A 372 6.07 -12.85 -16.25
CA ASN A 372 6.14 -14.27 -16.61
C ASN A 372 6.08 -15.19 -15.37
N SER A 373 5.04 -16.01 -15.25
CA SER A 373 4.82 -16.92 -14.11
C SER A 373 5.97 -17.90 -13.85
N VAL A 374 6.69 -18.36 -14.89
CA VAL A 374 7.84 -19.27 -14.71
C VAL A 374 9.00 -18.53 -14.06
N VAL A 375 9.27 -17.29 -14.46
CA VAL A 375 10.32 -16.45 -13.85
C VAL A 375 9.96 -16.12 -12.40
N LYS A 376 8.69 -15.82 -12.12
CA LYS A 376 8.19 -15.64 -10.74
C LYS A 376 8.42 -16.90 -9.89
N TYR A 377 8.07 -18.08 -10.39
CA TYR A 377 8.29 -19.34 -9.69
C TYR A 377 9.78 -19.61 -9.42
N LEU A 378 10.67 -19.36 -10.39
CA LEU A 378 12.12 -19.49 -10.18
C LEU A 378 12.65 -18.50 -9.12
N ALA A 379 12.18 -17.25 -9.11
CA ALA A 379 12.52 -16.29 -8.07
C ALA A 379 12.01 -16.73 -6.69
N LEU A 380 10.83 -17.35 -6.62
CA LEU A 380 10.23 -17.89 -5.39
C LEU A 380 11.01 -19.08 -4.82
N VAL A 381 11.54 -19.95 -5.69
CA VAL A 381 12.46 -21.04 -5.31
C VAL A 381 13.73 -20.48 -4.67
N VAL A 382 14.34 -19.45 -5.27
CA VAL A 382 15.56 -18.82 -4.74
C VAL A 382 15.29 -18.08 -3.44
N ALA A 383 14.21 -17.28 -3.36
CA ALA A 383 13.82 -16.56 -2.14
C ALA A 383 13.61 -17.51 -0.96
N THR A 384 12.89 -18.62 -1.17
CA THR A 384 12.64 -19.65 -0.15
C THR A 384 13.94 -20.32 0.29
N ALA A 385 14.84 -20.62 -0.65
CA ALA A 385 16.15 -21.21 -0.36
C ALA A 385 17.03 -20.28 0.50
N CYS A 386 17.07 -19.00 0.17
CA CYS A 386 17.78 -17.97 0.93
C CYS A 386 17.16 -17.79 2.33
N ALA A 387 15.84 -17.65 2.43
CA ALA A 387 15.14 -17.42 3.71
C ALA A 387 15.45 -18.51 4.74
N GLY A 388 15.27 -19.79 4.39
CA GLY A 388 15.60 -20.90 5.30
C GLY A 388 17.10 -21.05 5.61
N SER A 389 17.99 -20.36 4.91
CA SER A 389 19.44 -20.44 5.11
C SER A 389 20.00 -19.42 6.12
N ALA A 390 19.20 -18.46 6.60
CA ALA A 390 19.65 -17.50 7.63
C ALA A 390 19.89 -18.16 9.00
N TYR A 391 19.12 -19.19 9.33
CA TYR A 391 19.17 -19.90 10.61
C TYR A 391 20.57 -20.41 11.03
N PRO A 392 21.29 -21.22 10.22
CA PRO A 392 22.65 -21.69 10.56
C PRO A 392 23.72 -20.58 10.55
N VAL A 393 23.43 -19.40 9.98
CA VAL A 393 24.36 -18.27 9.93
C VAL A 393 24.36 -17.52 11.26
N ILE A 394 23.17 -17.24 11.79
CA ILE A 394 22.96 -16.24 12.84
C ILE A 394 22.80 -16.85 14.23
N TRP A 395 22.07 -17.96 14.37
CA TRP A 395 21.85 -18.59 15.68
C TRP A 395 23.14 -19.06 16.37
N PRO A 396 24.12 -19.67 15.69
CA PRO A 396 25.37 -20.06 16.34
C PRO A 396 26.21 -18.88 16.84
N GLU A 397 26.20 -17.75 16.12
CA GLU A 397 26.88 -16.52 16.55
C GLU A 397 26.14 -15.84 17.69
N ARG A 398 24.80 -15.86 17.70
CA ARG A 398 24.00 -15.37 18.82
C ARG A 398 24.28 -16.16 20.10
N ILE A 399 24.36 -17.48 20.04
CA ILE A 399 24.67 -18.32 21.21
C ILE A 399 26.11 -18.07 21.68
N ARG A 400 27.06 -17.86 20.77
CA ARG A 400 28.45 -17.50 21.12
C ARG A 400 28.58 -16.13 21.81
N ALA A 401 27.65 -15.20 21.54
CA ALA A 401 27.65 -13.85 22.11
C ALA A 401 26.98 -13.75 23.50
N LEU A 402 26.47 -14.86 24.05
CA LEU A 402 25.77 -14.89 25.33
C LEU A 402 26.58 -15.67 26.37
N GLU A 403 26.88 -15.05 27.50
CA GLU A 403 27.55 -15.70 28.63
C GLU A 403 26.58 -15.97 29.78
N GLY A 404 26.63 -17.17 30.36
CA GLY A 404 25.85 -17.57 31.52
C GLY A 404 24.48 -18.20 31.24
N THR A 405 24.10 -19.15 32.10
CA THR A 405 22.93 -20.04 31.95
C THR A 405 21.61 -19.31 31.68
N VAL A 406 21.35 -18.17 32.32
CA VAL A 406 20.08 -17.44 32.21
C VAL A 406 20.06 -16.53 30.97
N ALA A 407 21.16 -15.86 30.68
CA ALA A 407 21.28 -14.97 29.53
C ALA A 407 21.22 -15.73 28.20
N VAL A 408 21.76 -16.96 28.11
CA VAL A 408 21.61 -17.83 26.94
C VAL A 408 20.13 -18.15 26.67
N GLY A 409 19.40 -18.64 27.68
CA GLY A 409 17.99 -19.01 27.53
C GLY A 409 17.11 -17.79 27.18
N ILE A 410 17.11 -16.76 28.02
CA ILE A 410 16.30 -15.55 27.80
C ILE A 410 16.73 -14.83 26.51
N GLY A 411 18.03 -14.81 26.19
CA GLY A 411 18.55 -14.23 24.97
C GLY A 411 18.11 -14.96 23.70
N ILE A 412 17.95 -16.29 23.72
CA ILE A 412 17.40 -17.04 22.58
C ILE A 412 15.91 -16.76 22.43
N GLY A 413 15.13 -16.99 23.50
CA GLY A 413 13.68 -16.85 23.47
C GLY A 413 13.22 -15.42 23.15
N LEU A 414 13.84 -14.40 23.76
CA LEU A 414 13.46 -13.01 23.50
C LEU A 414 13.81 -12.55 22.08
N THR A 415 14.96 -12.94 21.51
CA THR A 415 15.26 -12.55 20.13
C THR A 415 14.40 -13.30 19.13
N ASN A 416 14.07 -14.58 19.36
CA ASN A 416 13.14 -15.27 18.46
C ASN A 416 11.72 -14.70 18.55
N ALA A 417 11.23 -14.41 19.75
CA ALA A 417 9.93 -13.80 19.97
C ALA A 417 9.81 -12.45 19.25
N MET A 418 10.87 -11.64 19.26
CA MET A 418 10.88 -10.35 18.53
C MET A 418 10.73 -10.50 17.02
N ALA A 419 11.06 -11.63 16.38
CA ALA A 419 10.68 -11.81 14.97
C ALA A 419 9.17 -11.93 14.78
N GLN A 420 8.43 -12.47 15.75
CA GLN A 420 6.96 -12.57 15.65
C GLN A 420 6.26 -11.20 15.71
N PHE A 421 6.95 -10.11 16.05
CA PHE A 421 6.44 -8.75 15.86
C PHE A 421 6.29 -8.35 14.38
N SER A 422 6.97 -9.03 13.44
CA SER A 422 6.84 -8.74 12.01
C SER A 422 5.47 -9.14 11.44
N ASP A 423 4.90 -10.21 11.96
CA ASP A 423 3.73 -10.89 11.38
C ASP A 423 2.42 -10.08 11.51
N PRO A 424 2.19 -9.33 12.61
CA PRO A 424 1.15 -8.31 12.68
C PRO A 424 1.36 -7.09 11.76
N LEU A 425 2.61 -6.70 11.52
CA LEU A 425 2.96 -5.48 10.77
C LEU A 425 2.74 -5.65 9.25
N THR A 426 2.84 -6.88 8.75
CA THR A 426 2.62 -7.24 7.35
C THR A 426 1.13 -7.51 7.07
N ARG A 427 0.50 -8.42 7.82
CA ARG A 427 -0.79 -9.02 7.42
C ARG A 427 -2.06 -8.16 7.52
N ASP A 428 -1.96 -6.93 8.00
CA ASP A 428 -3.04 -5.92 7.93
C ASP A 428 -2.92 -5.00 6.70
N GLN A 429 -1.91 -5.25 5.84
CA GLN A 429 -1.62 -4.44 4.66
C GLN A 429 -1.71 -5.26 3.36
N SER A 430 -1.82 -4.56 2.23
CA SER A 430 -1.80 -5.21 0.92
C SER A 430 -0.45 -5.87 0.65
N GLN A 431 -0.46 -7.00 -0.05
CA GLN A 431 0.72 -7.85 -0.39
C GLN A 431 1.88 -7.09 -1.06
N GLN A 432 1.62 -5.88 -1.58
CA GLN A 432 2.62 -4.99 -2.16
C GLN A 432 3.35 -4.11 -1.13
N ARG A 433 2.70 -3.77 0.00
CA ARG A 433 3.36 -3.10 1.15
C ARG A 433 4.25 -4.06 1.95
N ASP A 434 3.96 -5.36 1.96
CA ASP A 434 4.84 -6.38 2.55
C ASP A 434 6.24 -6.36 1.91
N VAL A 435 6.30 -6.13 0.60
CA VAL A 435 7.57 -6.04 -0.13
C VAL A 435 8.29 -4.73 0.18
N LEU A 436 7.59 -3.58 0.22
CA LEU A 436 8.23 -2.31 0.61
C LEU A 436 8.72 -2.32 2.07
N SER A 437 7.95 -2.88 3.00
CA SER A 437 8.37 -3.01 4.41
C SER A 437 9.53 -3.99 4.57
N SER A 438 9.57 -5.09 3.81
CA SER A 438 10.75 -5.96 3.71
C SER A 438 11.98 -5.21 3.21
N ILE A 439 11.84 -4.46 2.11
CA ILE A 439 12.93 -3.65 1.52
C ILE A 439 13.40 -2.58 2.51
N GLN A 440 12.50 -1.86 3.18
CA GLN A 440 12.85 -0.85 4.18
C GLN A 440 13.54 -1.46 5.41
N ALA A 441 13.02 -2.57 5.96
CA ALA A 441 13.62 -3.25 7.09
C ALA A 441 15.04 -3.74 6.80
N VAL A 442 15.25 -4.33 5.61
CA VAL A 442 16.59 -4.77 5.17
C VAL A 442 17.47 -3.58 4.79
N SER A 443 16.93 -2.45 4.30
CA SER A 443 17.70 -1.22 4.08
C SER A 443 18.24 -0.62 5.40
N ILE A 444 17.43 -0.66 6.46
CA ILE A 444 17.85 -0.29 7.83
C ILE A 444 18.95 -1.24 8.34
N GLN A 445 18.83 -2.55 8.08
CA GLN A 445 19.88 -3.52 8.40
C GLN A 445 21.17 -3.26 7.62
N LEU A 446 21.09 -3.00 6.31
CA LEU A 446 22.21 -2.65 5.43
C LEU A 446 22.94 -1.38 5.90
N PHE A 447 22.25 -0.42 6.52
CA PHE A 447 22.86 0.78 7.10
C PHE A 447 23.52 0.54 8.48
N LEU A 448 22.93 -0.31 9.32
CA LEU A 448 23.40 -0.55 10.69
C LEU A 448 24.53 -1.59 10.78
N LEU A 449 24.44 -2.67 9.99
CA LEU A 449 25.35 -3.80 10.07
C LEU A 449 26.83 -3.46 9.74
N PRO A 450 27.16 -2.63 8.73
CA PRO A 450 28.55 -2.27 8.45
C PRO A 450 29.21 -1.48 9.58
N ARG A 451 28.46 -0.57 10.23
CA ARG A 451 28.97 0.26 11.34
C ARG A 451 29.23 -0.56 12.60
N LEU A 452 28.42 -1.59 12.85
CA LEU A 452 28.50 -2.41 14.06
C LEU A 452 29.45 -3.62 13.89
N SER A 453 29.60 -4.15 12.68
CA SER A 453 30.58 -5.21 12.38
C SER A 453 32.04 -4.76 12.52
N TYR A 454 32.32 -3.45 12.46
CA TYR A 454 33.66 -2.90 12.72
C TYR A 454 34.04 -2.94 14.22
N SER A 455 33.07 -2.82 15.14
CA SER A 455 33.37 -2.77 16.58
C SER A 455 33.54 -4.15 17.24
N SER A 456 32.99 -5.21 16.65
CA SER A 456 32.94 -6.56 17.26
C SER A 456 34.10 -7.50 16.88
N THR A 457 35.11 -7.03 16.13
CA THR A 457 36.08 -7.91 15.44
C THR A 457 37.49 -7.88 16.04
N PHE A 458 37.65 -7.34 17.26
CA PHE A 458 38.88 -7.47 18.07
C PHE A 458 38.55 -7.68 19.56
N PRO A 459 39.32 -8.47 20.34
CA PRO A 459 40.43 -9.35 19.94
C PRO A 459 40.26 -10.83 20.37
N SER A 460 40.81 -11.75 19.57
CA SER A 460 41.29 -13.04 20.09
C SER A 460 42.63 -13.40 19.43
N HIS A 461 43.70 -12.81 19.94
CA HIS A 461 45.04 -13.38 20.15
C HIS A 461 46.07 -12.27 20.37
N ARG A 462 46.91 -12.44 21.41
CA ARG A 462 48.11 -11.64 21.72
C ARG A 462 47.85 -10.22 22.25
N CYS A 463 47.86 -10.08 23.58
CA CYS A 463 48.79 -9.20 24.29
C CYS A 463 48.74 -9.48 25.80
N HIS A 464 49.93 -9.64 26.41
CA HIS A 464 50.14 -9.30 27.81
C HIS A 464 50.07 -7.78 27.96
N ASP A 465 49.74 -7.31 29.17
CA ASP A 465 49.97 -5.97 29.71
C ASP A 465 49.60 -4.77 28.83
N ILE A 466 48.49 -4.10 29.17
CA ILE A 466 48.33 -2.63 29.08
C ILE A 466 47.24 -2.18 30.07
N ASP A 467 47.38 -0.95 30.55
CA ASP A 467 46.81 -0.43 31.79
C ASP A 467 45.29 -0.17 31.79
N ARG A 468 44.68 -0.16 32.98
CA ARG A 468 43.27 0.20 33.20
C ARG A 468 43.11 1.72 33.30
N SER A 469 42.87 2.41 32.19
CA SER A 469 42.45 3.82 32.22
C SER A 469 41.30 4.15 31.27
N SER A 470 40.19 4.64 31.84
CA SER A 470 38.96 5.15 31.21
C SER A 470 38.22 4.24 30.21
N PRO A 471 37.02 3.72 30.56
CA PRO A 471 36.06 3.32 29.54
C PRO A 471 35.45 4.58 28.90
N SER A 472 35.54 4.71 27.57
CA SER A 472 34.76 5.70 26.83
C SER A 472 33.28 5.40 27.02
N LYS A 473 32.59 6.22 27.80
CA LYS A 473 31.15 6.10 28.07
C LYS A 473 30.38 6.39 26.79
N LEU A 474 30.05 5.34 26.02
CA LEU A 474 28.99 5.42 25.03
C LEU A 474 27.71 5.77 25.79
N ASN A 475 27.22 7.00 25.63
CA ASN A 475 26.21 7.55 26.52
C ASN A 475 24.89 6.83 26.25
N LEU A 476 24.19 6.37 27.29
CA LEU A 476 22.89 5.73 27.11
C LEU A 476 21.90 6.69 26.43
N LYS A 477 22.11 8.01 26.59
CA LYS A 477 21.40 9.06 25.86
C LYS A 477 21.62 9.00 24.35
N ASP A 478 22.82 8.73 23.86
CA ASP A 478 23.10 8.69 22.42
C ASP A 478 22.49 7.44 21.78
N LEU A 479 22.51 6.31 22.51
CA LEU A 479 21.77 5.11 22.11
C LEU A 479 20.24 5.31 22.20
N LEU A 480 19.76 6.11 23.16
CA LEU A 480 18.34 6.50 23.29
C LEU A 480 17.93 7.67 22.39
N ILE A 481 18.86 8.29 21.66
CA ILE A 481 18.64 9.26 20.58
C ILE A 481 18.69 8.56 19.21
N SER A 482 19.35 7.40 19.10
CA SER A 482 19.18 6.49 17.96
C SER A 482 18.02 5.50 18.13
N LEU A 483 17.63 5.19 19.36
CA LEU A 483 16.41 4.46 19.75
C LEU A 483 15.27 5.39 20.19
N SER A 484 15.43 6.71 20.11
CA SER A 484 14.28 7.60 20.15
C SER A 484 13.52 7.35 18.87
N TRP A 485 12.46 6.54 19.00
CA TRP A 485 11.33 6.59 18.09
C TRP A 485 11.04 8.06 17.80
N PRO A 486 10.94 8.47 16.52
CA PRO A 486 10.47 9.80 16.21
C PRO A 486 9.18 10.04 16.99
N SER A 487 9.15 11.07 17.83
CA SER A 487 7.94 11.42 18.59
C SER A 487 6.80 11.88 17.67
N THR A 488 7.07 11.97 16.37
CA THR A 488 6.18 11.61 15.25
C THR A 488 5.62 10.18 15.31
N LEU A 489 5.15 9.75 16.49
CA LEU A 489 4.07 8.77 16.59
C LEU A 489 2.70 9.46 16.35
N THR A 490 2.70 10.46 15.46
CA THR A 490 1.50 10.90 14.77
C THR A 490 1.23 9.85 13.72
N ILE A 491 0.37 8.89 14.07
CA ILE A 491 -0.55 8.15 13.19
C ILE A 491 -0.14 8.30 11.71
N MET A 492 0.75 7.44 11.20
CA MET A 492 1.02 7.41 9.77
C MET A 492 -0.26 6.91 9.11
N PRO A 493 -0.99 7.77 8.36
CA PRO A 493 -2.40 7.83 8.68
C PRO A 493 -3.26 6.86 7.85
N HIS A 494 -4.50 6.64 8.30
CA HIS A 494 -5.37 5.49 8.04
C HIS A 494 -5.40 4.78 6.66
N THR A 495 -5.43 5.36 5.45
CA THR A 495 -5.36 6.75 4.94
C THR A 495 -5.82 7.86 5.89
N GLY A 496 -4.90 8.80 6.17
CA GLY A 496 -5.27 10.17 6.50
C GLY A 496 -5.68 10.89 5.24
N PRO A 497 -6.12 12.16 5.36
CA PRO A 497 -6.17 12.99 4.18
C PRO A 497 -4.79 12.94 3.52
N MET A 498 -4.78 12.54 2.26
CA MET A 498 -3.85 13.09 1.29
C MET A 498 -3.78 14.61 1.58
N ASP A 499 -2.59 15.21 1.69
CA ASP A 499 -2.42 16.67 1.90
C ASP A 499 -2.79 17.41 0.61
N PHE A 500 -4.09 17.35 0.35
CA PHE A 500 -4.80 17.63 -0.87
C PHE A 500 -6.13 18.25 -0.48
N GLN A 501 -6.26 19.54 -0.75
CA GLN A 501 -7.51 20.26 -0.63
C GLN A 501 -8.33 20.06 -1.92
N ALA A 502 -9.64 19.83 -1.81
CA ALA A 502 -10.52 19.85 -2.98
C ALA A 502 -11.19 21.22 -3.12
N LEU A 503 -11.04 21.88 -4.27
CA LEU A 503 -11.75 23.10 -4.62
C LEU A 503 -12.80 22.78 -5.69
N ILE A 504 -14.07 22.90 -5.33
CA ILE A 504 -15.22 22.63 -6.20
C ILE A 504 -15.78 23.97 -6.69
N LEU A 505 -15.71 24.19 -8.01
CA LEU A 505 -16.17 25.42 -8.66
C LEU A 505 -17.68 25.39 -8.94
N CYS A 506 -18.42 26.24 -8.24
CA CYS A 506 -19.86 26.45 -8.43
C CYS A 506 -20.11 27.65 -9.37
N GLY A 507 -19.86 27.46 -10.67
CA GLY A 507 -20.11 28.48 -11.69
C GLY A 507 -21.61 28.76 -11.96
N PRO A 508 -21.92 29.84 -12.69
CA PRO A 508 -23.30 30.33 -12.91
C PRO A 508 -24.19 29.35 -13.68
N GLY A 509 -23.60 28.51 -14.54
CA GLY A 509 -24.34 27.51 -15.32
C GLY A 509 -25.13 28.08 -16.50
N GLY A 510 -24.53 28.98 -17.30
CA GLY A 510 -25.17 29.56 -18.48
C GLY A 510 -25.66 28.56 -19.54
N SER A 511 -25.10 27.35 -19.56
CA SER A 511 -25.54 26.24 -20.42
C SER A 511 -26.82 25.52 -19.94
N LEU A 512 -27.27 25.80 -18.70
CA LEU A 512 -28.52 25.31 -18.09
C LEU A 512 -29.46 26.48 -17.74
N ASN A 513 -29.43 27.55 -18.54
CA ASN A 513 -30.14 28.81 -18.30
C ASN A 513 -31.64 28.67 -17.95
N THR A 514 -32.33 27.65 -18.48
CA THR A 514 -33.72 27.31 -18.13
C THR A 514 -33.93 26.99 -16.64
N PHE A 515 -32.91 26.54 -15.93
CA PHE A 515 -32.96 26.22 -14.49
C PHE A 515 -32.07 27.12 -13.62
N THR A 516 -31.12 27.85 -14.21
CA THR A 516 -30.15 28.72 -13.50
C THR A 516 -30.46 30.22 -13.60
N SER A 517 -31.58 30.62 -14.21
CA SER A 517 -31.97 32.02 -14.42
C SER A 517 -32.01 32.90 -13.16
N ARG A 518 -32.25 32.30 -11.98
CA ARG A 518 -32.27 32.96 -10.67
C ARG A 518 -31.27 32.28 -9.73
N PRO A 519 -29.96 32.56 -9.85
CA PRO A 519 -28.90 31.87 -9.11
C PRO A 519 -28.91 32.16 -7.60
N GLU A 520 -29.69 33.17 -7.17
CA GLU A 520 -30.01 33.52 -5.78
C GLU A 520 -31.10 32.64 -5.15
N GLU A 521 -32.04 32.10 -5.94
CA GLU A 521 -33.01 31.09 -5.49
C GLU A 521 -32.45 29.68 -5.67
N TYR A 522 -31.82 29.41 -6.82
CA TYR A 522 -31.39 28.06 -7.20
C TYR A 522 -30.17 28.06 -8.14
N PRO A 523 -28.95 27.97 -7.59
CA PRO A 523 -27.73 27.91 -8.38
C PRO A 523 -27.51 26.54 -9.05
N LYS A 524 -26.73 26.52 -10.13
CA LYS A 524 -26.39 25.33 -10.95
C LYS A 524 -26.05 24.09 -10.11
N CYS A 525 -25.25 24.26 -9.07
CA CYS A 525 -24.74 23.19 -8.22
C CYS A 525 -25.85 22.45 -7.42
N LEU A 526 -27.04 23.03 -7.26
CA LEU A 526 -28.17 22.40 -6.58
C LEU A 526 -29.13 21.65 -7.52
N ILE A 527 -29.05 21.86 -8.84
CA ILE A 527 -29.89 21.18 -9.85
C ILE A 527 -29.88 19.66 -9.60
N GLN A 528 -31.04 19.04 -9.64
CA GLN A 528 -31.19 17.62 -9.26
C GLN A 528 -30.83 16.70 -10.44
N VAL A 529 -29.80 15.86 -10.26
CA VAL A 529 -29.49 14.72 -11.15
C VAL A 529 -29.87 13.45 -10.42
N ALA A 530 -30.83 12.69 -10.97
CA ALA A 530 -31.43 11.52 -10.30
C ALA A 530 -31.83 11.81 -8.84
N ASN A 531 -32.65 12.84 -8.60
CA ASN A 531 -33.14 13.25 -7.27
C ASN A 531 -32.08 13.63 -6.22
N ARG A 532 -30.81 13.87 -6.61
CA ARG A 532 -29.76 14.41 -5.74
C ARG A 532 -29.19 15.72 -6.30
N PRO A 533 -28.83 16.70 -5.46
CA PRO A 533 -28.15 17.92 -5.93
C PRO A 533 -26.88 17.59 -6.73
N MET A 534 -26.62 18.28 -7.82
CA MET A 534 -25.47 18.03 -8.70
C MET A 534 -24.13 17.99 -7.94
N VAL A 535 -23.94 18.91 -7.00
CA VAL A 535 -22.75 19.01 -6.13
C VAL A 535 -22.52 17.77 -5.24
N PHE A 536 -23.57 16.98 -4.95
CA PHE A 536 -23.44 15.73 -4.18
C PHE A 536 -22.40 14.80 -4.81
N TYR A 537 -22.41 14.66 -6.14
CA TYR A 537 -21.53 13.71 -6.85
C TYR A 537 -20.06 14.14 -6.82
N ALA A 538 -19.78 15.45 -6.86
CA ALA A 538 -18.44 15.99 -6.70
C ALA A 538 -17.92 15.84 -5.25
N ILE A 539 -18.75 16.14 -4.25
CA ILE A 539 -18.39 15.96 -2.82
C ILE A 539 -18.16 14.47 -2.51
N ASP A 540 -19.05 13.59 -2.97
CA ASP A 540 -18.93 12.13 -2.81
C ASP A 540 -17.66 11.60 -3.47
N PHE A 541 -17.28 12.10 -4.65
CA PHE A 541 -16.01 11.77 -5.30
C PHE A 541 -14.79 12.18 -4.46
N CYS A 542 -14.76 13.40 -3.89
CA CYS A 542 -13.70 13.82 -2.97
C CYS A 542 -13.59 12.91 -1.74
N ARG A 543 -14.74 12.61 -1.10
CA ARG A 543 -14.79 11.75 0.10
C ARG A 543 -14.34 10.33 -0.21
N ARG A 544 -14.77 9.74 -1.34
CA ARG A 544 -14.30 8.43 -1.83
C ARG A 544 -12.81 8.44 -2.21
N SER A 545 -12.20 9.60 -2.39
CA SER A 545 -10.75 9.75 -2.66
C SER A 545 -9.92 9.95 -1.38
N GLY A 546 -10.55 9.96 -0.20
CA GLY A 546 -9.89 10.24 1.08
C GLY A 546 -9.67 11.72 1.38
N ILE A 547 -10.14 12.64 0.53
CA ILE A 547 -10.01 14.08 0.76
C ILE A 547 -11.08 14.53 1.76
N THR A 548 -10.64 15.10 2.89
CA THR A 548 -11.53 15.62 3.94
C THR A 548 -11.69 17.13 3.90
N ASP A 549 -10.66 17.88 3.47
CA ASP A 549 -10.76 19.33 3.29
C ASP A 549 -11.36 19.63 1.91
N ILE A 550 -12.59 20.14 1.91
CA ILE A 550 -13.37 20.40 0.70
C ILE A 550 -13.93 21.81 0.80
N THR A 551 -13.60 22.63 -0.18
CA THR A 551 -14.01 24.03 -0.31
C THR A 551 -14.87 24.21 -1.56
N LEU A 552 -16.10 24.69 -1.36
CA LEU A 552 -16.98 25.15 -2.43
C LEU A 552 -16.72 26.64 -2.69
N ILE A 553 -16.33 26.99 -3.92
CA ILE A 553 -16.21 28.40 -4.33
C ILE A 553 -17.45 28.76 -5.12
N THR A 554 -18.16 29.81 -4.68
CA THR A 554 -19.43 30.25 -5.27
C THR A 554 -19.51 31.78 -5.38
N PRO A 555 -20.21 32.35 -6.37
CA PRO A 555 -20.54 33.76 -6.39
C PRO A 555 -21.35 34.20 -5.16
N PRO A 556 -21.19 35.44 -4.65
CA PRO A 556 -21.89 35.93 -3.46
C PRO A 556 -23.42 35.75 -3.46
N LEU A 557 -24.07 35.97 -4.61
CA LEU A 557 -25.52 35.80 -4.78
C LEU A 557 -26.00 34.37 -4.49
N SER A 558 -25.16 33.37 -4.76
CA SER A 558 -25.48 31.95 -4.62
C SER A 558 -25.05 31.35 -3.28
N PHE A 559 -24.36 32.12 -2.43
CA PHE A 559 -23.90 31.65 -1.12
C PHE A 559 -25.06 31.27 -0.16
N PRO A 560 -26.12 32.09 0.04
CA PRO A 560 -27.21 31.74 0.94
C PRO A 560 -27.95 30.43 0.60
N PRO A 561 -28.39 30.15 -0.65
CA PRO A 561 -29.08 28.90 -0.97
C PRO A 561 -28.17 27.67 -0.86
N ILE A 562 -26.87 27.79 -1.19
CA ILE A 562 -25.90 26.68 -1.02
C ILE A 562 -25.70 26.37 0.46
N ARG A 563 -25.54 27.39 1.30
CA ARG A 563 -25.40 27.21 2.75
C ARG A 563 -26.64 26.54 3.35
N ALA A 564 -27.83 27.05 3.03
CA ALA A 564 -29.09 26.45 3.45
C ALA A 564 -29.22 24.99 2.98
N ALA A 565 -28.82 24.68 1.74
CA ALA A 565 -28.86 23.32 1.22
C ALA A 565 -27.88 22.37 1.93
N LEU A 566 -26.67 22.82 2.30
CA LEU A 566 -25.72 22.02 3.08
C LEU A 566 -26.25 21.70 4.49
N ASP A 567 -26.95 22.66 5.11
CA ASP A 567 -27.47 22.52 6.48
C ASP A 567 -28.84 21.79 6.53
N GLN A 568 -29.61 21.75 5.43
CA GLN A 568 -30.99 21.19 5.40
C GLN A 568 -31.17 19.94 4.51
N ASN A 569 -30.41 19.77 3.43
CA ASN A 569 -30.69 18.70 2.46
C ASN A 569 -30.24 17.32 2.99
N PRO A 570 -31.09 16.28 3.02
CA PRO A 570 -30.74 14.96 3.56
C PRO A 570 -29.52 14.29 2.92
N TYR A 571 -29.25 14.58 1.64
CA TYR A 571 -28.10 14.00 0.92
C TYR A 571 -26.78 14.72 1.23
N LEU A 572 -26.84 16.02 1.56
CA LEU A 572 -25.65 16.85 1.84
C LEU A 572 -25.29 16.86 3.33
N THR A 573 -26.29 16.94 4.21
CA THR A 573 -26.14 16.86 5.69
C THR A 573 -25.46 15.56 6.14
N ARG A 574 -25.55 14.49 5.34
CA ARG A 574 -24.83 13.23 5.56
C ARG A 574 -23.31 13.37 5.66
N PHE A 575 -22.70 14.45 5.15
CA PHE A 575 -21.25 14.68 5.14
C PHE A 575 -20.72 15.48 6.35
N TYR A 576 -21.38 15.42 7.51
CA TYR A 576 -21.22 16.38 8.63
C TYR A 576 -19.84 16.44 9.32
N SER A 577 -18.86 15.58 9.00
CA SER A 577 -17.58 15.53 9.73
C SER A 577 -16.36 15.19 8.85
N PRO A 578 -15.39 16.10 8.67
CA PRO A 578 -15.51 17.56 8.84
C PRO A 578 -16.48 18.16 7.81
N SER A 579 -17.17 19.25 8.15
CA SER A 579 -18.11 19.93 7.25
C SER A 579 -17.42 20.53 6.02
N VAL A 580 -18.10 20.53 4.86
CA VAL A 580 -17.64 21.21 3.64
C VAL A 580 -17.62 22.73 3.89
N SER A 581 -16.50 23.38 3.55
CA SER A 581 -16.37 24.84 3.63
C SER A 581 -16.99 25.50 2.39
N VAL A 582 -17.47 26.74 2.54
CA VAL A 582 -18.01 27.52 1.42
C VAL A 582 -17.39 28.91 1.48
N ILE A 583 -16.77 29.34 0.38
CA ILE A 583 -16.17 30.67 0.21
C ILE A 583 -16.92 31.38 -0.90
N ALA A 584 -17.26 32.65 -0.65
CA ALA A 584 -17.93 33.52 -1.60
C ALA A 584 -17.16 34.84 -1.72
N PRO A 585 -16.16 34.90 -2.62
CA PRO A 585 -15.33 36.09 -2.76
C PRO A 585 -16.16 37.28 -3.23
N ASN A 586 -15.99 38.42 -2.58
CA ASN A 586 -16.79 39.62 -2.87
C ASN A 586 -16.60 40.13 -4.32
N ASP A 587 -15.39 39.96 -4.86
CA ASP A 587 -15.01 40.36 -6.22
C ASP A 587 -15.34 39.30 -7.30
N LEU A 588 -16.01 38.18 -6.95
CA LEU A 588 -16.33 37.11 -7.89
C LEU A 588 -17.62 37.42 -8.69
N GLU A 589 -17.45 37.99 -9.87
CA GLU A 589 -18.52 38.22 -10.83
C GLU A 589 -18.98 36.94 -11.54
N MET A 590 -20.24 36.89 -11.97
CA MET A 590 -20.83 35.75 -12.70
C MET A 590 -20.17 35.49 -14.06
N THR A 591 -19.51 36.50 -14.65
CA THR A 591 -18.80 36.44 -15.94
C THR A 591 -17.32 36.09 -15.81
N MET A 592 -16.79 35.96 -14.59
CA MET A 592 -15.37 35.75 -14.34
C MET A 592 -14.89 34.36 -14.78
N GLY A 593 -13.73 34.33 -15.43
CA GLY A 593 -13.11 33.10 -15.91
C GLY A 593 -12.58 32.20 -14.77
N THR A 594 -12.47 30.89 -15.02
CA THR A 594 -12.05 29.92 -14.00
C THR A 594 -10.60 30.10 -13.53
N ALA A 595 -9.70 30.60 -14.38
CA ALA A 595 -8.33 30.91 -13.98
C ALA A 595 -8.26 32.25 -13.23
N GLU A 596 -9.15 33.19 -13.54
CA GLU A 596 -9.23 34.47 -12.83
C GLU A 596 -9.77 34.30 -11.40
N LEU A 597 -10.78 33.45 -11.21
CA LEU A 597 -11.29 33.05 -9.90
C LEU A 597 -10.16 32.56 -8.97
N LEU A 598 -9.19 31.79 -9.50
CA LEU A 598 -8.02 31.35 -8.72
C LEU A 598 -7.07 32.49 -8.33
N ARG A 599 -7.09 33.65 -9.00
CA ARG A 599 -6.25 34.81 -8.66
C ARG A 599 -6.77 35.60 -7.45
N LEU A 600 -8.05 35.43 -7.09
CA LEU A 600 -8.70 36.19 -6.02
C LEU A 600 -8.02 35.98 -4.66
N PRO A 601 -7.85 37.03 -3.85
CA PRO A 601 -7.06 36.95 -2.61
C PRO A 601 -7.65 36.00 -1.56
N GLU A 602 -8.97 35.84 -1.55
CA GLU A 602 -9.66 34.89 -0.66
C GLU A 602 -9.38 33.43 -1.07
N VAL A 603 -9.37 33.14 -2.37
CA VAL A 603 -9.07 31.80 -2.92
C VAL A 603 -7.58 31.46 -2.74
N GLN A 604 -6.68 32.40 -3.02
CA GLN A 604 -5.23 32.26 -2.82
C GLN A 604 -4.83 31.96 -1.36
N ARG A 605 -5.58 32.52 -0.39
CA ARG A 605 -5.40 32.23 1.05
C ARG A 605 -5.97 30.88 1.46
N CYS A 606 -6.98 30.36 0.76
CA CYS A 606 -7.57 29.05 1.02
C CYS A 606 -6.64 27.91 0.60
N ILE A 607 -5.94 28.07 -0.54
CA ILE A 607 -5.01 27.06 -1.07
C ILE A 607 -3.72 27.04 -0.24
N THR A 608 -3.60 26.08 0.66
CA THR A 608 -2.42 25.88 1.53
C THR A 608 -1.55 24.70 1.12
N THR A 609 -2.15 23.64 0.57
CA THR A 609 -1.47 22.40 0.16
C THR A 609 -1.57 22.20 -1.36
N ASN A 610 -1.10 21.05 -1.85
CA ASN A 610 -1.50 20.55 -3.16
C ASN A 610 -3.04 20.47 -3.25
N PHE A 611 -3.60 20.55 -4.43
CA PHE A 611 -5.05 20.69 -4.57
C PHE A 611 -5.65 20.00 -5.81
N LEU A 612 -6.90 19.59 -5.65
CA LEU A 612 -7.75 18.97 -6.64
C LEU A 612 -8.81 19.98 -7.06
N LEU A 613 -8.74 20.48 -8.30
CA LEU A 613 -9.74 21.38 -8.87
C LEU A 613 -10.81 20.57 -9.60
N LEU A 614 -12.09 20.83 -9.29
CA LEU A 614 -13.26 20.09 -9.81
C LEU A 614 -14.39 21.06 -10.19
N PRO A 615 -15.27 20.73 -11.15
CA PRO A 615 -16.51 21.46 -11.35
C PRO A 615 -17.60 20.88 -10.43
N CYS A 616 -18.63 21.68 -10.15
CA CYS A 616 -19.84 21.18 -9.49
C CYS A 616 -20.69 20.22 -10.34
N ASP A 617 -20.43 20.10 -11.66
CA ASP A 617 -21.21 19.30 -12.61
C ASP A 617 -20.64 17.89 -12.93
N LEU A 618 -19.63 17.46 -12.17
CA LEU A 618 -18.96 16.17 -12.35
C LEU A 618 -19.73 15.01 -11.70
N ILE A 619 -19.97 13.95 -12.48
CA ILE A 619 -20.35 12.63 -11.98
C ILE A 619 -19.25 11.64 -12.35
N CYS A 620 -18.44 11.24 -11.36
CA CYS A 620 -17.25 10.41 -11.57
C CYS A 620 -17.28 9.12 -10.72
N GLY A 621 -17.32 7.98 -11.41
CA GLY A 621 -17.31 6.63 -10.84
C GLY A 621 -15.91 6.04 -10.69
N ILE A 622 -14.85 6.70 -11.20
CA ILE A 622 -13.47 6.29 -10.94
C ILE A 622 -13.24 6.41 -9.41
N PRO A 623 -12.56 5.43 -8.77
CA PRO A 623 -11.97 5.63 -7.45
C PRO A 623 -10.90 6.72 -7.52
N GLY A 624 -11.19 7.94 -7.05
CA GLY A 624 -10.27 9.07 -7.22
C GLY A 624 -8.94 8.90 -6.46
N GLN A 625 -8.90 8.02 -5.45
CA GLN A 625 -7.65 7.50 -4.87
C GLN A 625 -6.67 7.02 -5.96
N SER A 626 -7.14 6.26 -6.96
CA SER A 626 -6.31 5.77 -8.06
C SER A 626 -5.79 6.88 -8.98
N ILE A 627 -6.50 8.01 -9.08
CA ILE A 627 -6.03 9.18 -9.85
C ILE A 627 -4.92 9.90 -9.07
N LEU A 628 -5.11 10.08 -7.76
CA LEU A 628 -4.12 10.70 -6.88
C LEU A 628 -2.85 9.84 -6.75
N GLU A 629 -2.98 8.52 -6.51
CA GLU A 629 -1.87 7.56 -6.48
C GLU A 629 -1.09 7.56 -7.80
N ALA A 630 -1.77 7.63 -8.94
CA ALA A 630 -1.12 7.75 -10.23
C ALA A 630 -0.33 9.06 -10.35
N TRP A 631 -0.90 10.21 -9.96
CA TRP A 631 -0.18 11.48 -9.96
C TRP A 631 1.06 11.42 -9.06
N ILE A 632 0.89 11.03 -7.79
CA ILE A 632 1.98 10.92 -6.81
C ILE A 632 3.10 10.04 -7.35
N THR A 633 2.78 8.83 -7.82
CA THR A 633 3.79 7.87 -8.31
C THR A 633 4.62 8.43 -9.48
N ASN A 634 4.03 9.28 -10.35
CA ASN A 634 4.80 9.91 -11.43
C ASN A 634 5.78 10.98 -10.95
N GLN A 635 5.47 11.71 -9.86
CA GLN A 635 6.38 12.74 -9.34
C GLN A 635 7.68 12.10 -8.82
N TRP A 636 7.56 11.00 -8.07
CA TRP A 636 8.70 10.28 -7.50
C TRP A 636 9.60 9.67 -8.59
N VAL A 637 9.04 9.24 -9.72
CA VAL A 637 9.82 8.69 -10.85
C VAL A 637 10.65 9.77 -11.58
N LEU A 638 10.30 11.05 -11.46
CA LEU A 638 11.10 12.16 -12.00
C LEU A 638 12.32 12.52 -11.12
N GLU A 639 12.39 12.00 -9.90
CA GLU A 639 13.48 12.25 -8.95
C GLU A 639 14.68 11.30 -9.20
N ASP A 640 14.45 9.99 -9.20
CA ASP A 640 15.48 8.94 -9.36
C ASP A 640 16.34 9.11 -10.63
N ASN A 641 15.78 9.69 -11.69
CA ASN A 641 16.50 9.89 -12.96
C ASN A 641 17.50 11.08 -12.93
N ASN A 642 17.36 12.04 -12.00
CA ASN A 642 18.20 13.23 -11.96
C ASN A 642 19.45 13.09 -11.08
N ASP A 643 19.43 12.23 -10.06
CA ASP A 643 20.59 11.97 -9.19
C ASP A 643 21.71 11.15 -9.88
N SER A 644 21.51 10.69 -11.12
CA SER A 644 22.51 9.94 -11.88
C SER A 644 23.66 10.78 -12.46
N ASN A 645 23.55 12.11 -12.50
CA ASN A 645 24.62 13.03 -12.93
C ASN A 645 25.37 13.58 -11.72
N GLY A 646 26.17 12.72 -11.09
CA GLY A 646 26.61 12.93 -9.71
C GLY A 646 27.75 13.92 -9.46
N VAL A 647 27.80 14.39 -8.21
CA VAL A 647 29.04 14.61 -7.45
C VAL A 647 28.82 14.10 -6.03
N HIS A 648 29.62 13.13 -5.57
CA HIS A 648 29.69 12.83 -4.14
C HIS A 648 30.38 13.99 -3.41
N HIS A 649 29.69 14.68 -2.48
CA HIS A 649 30.25 15.09 -1.18
C HIS A 649 29.23 15.86 -0.29
N ALA A 650 29.40 15.69 1.03
CA ALA A 650 28.94 16.55 2.13
C ALA A 650 27.44 16.59 2.52
N SER A 651 27.14 15.87 3.61
CA SER A 651 26.14 16.16 4.67
C SER A 651 24.64 16.25 4.32
N PRO A 652 23.74 15.63 5.12
CA PRO A 652 22.31 15.82 4.94
C PRO A 652 21.89 17.24 5.36
N PRO A 653 21.23 18.03 4.50
CA PRO A 653 20.60 19.28 4.90
C PRO A 653 19.34 19.03 5.75
N THR A 654 18.93 20.03 6.50
CA THR A 654 17.76 19.96 7.41
C THR A 654 16.44 19.79 6.65
N THR A 655 15.51 19.04 7.27
CA THR A 655 14.29 18.48 6.66
C THR A 655 13.38 19.47 5.94
N SER A 656 13.36 20.75 6.32
CA SER A 656 12.48 21.77 5.71
C SER A 656 12.91 22.25 4.32
N TYR A 657 14.15 21.97 3.89
CA TYR A 657 14.65 22.37 2.57
C TYR A 657 14.31 21.33 1.48
N PHE A 658 14.13 20.07 1.86
CA PHE A 658 13.89 18.96 0.93
C PHE A 658 12.46 19.02 0.35
N ASP A 659 11.45 19.18 1.21
CA ASP A 659 10.03 19.24 0.80
C ASP A 659 9.75 20.34 -0.26
N ARG A 660 10.39 21.51 -0.15
CA ARG A 660 10.20 22.62 -1.11
C ARG A 660 10.75 22.31 -2.51
N GLN A 661 11.83 21.54 -2.63
CA GLN A 661 12.36 21.14 -3.94
C GLN A 661 11.50 20.06 -4.60
N LEU A 662 10.92 19.14 -3.80
CA LEU A 662 9.90 18.20 -4.29
C LEU A 662 8.66 18.94 -4.82
N GLU A 663 8.10 19.87 -4.04
CA GLU A 663 6.94 20.66 -4.48
C GLU A 663 7.22 21.37 -5.80
N ALA A 664 8.33 22.10 -5.91
CA ALA A 664 8.67 22.90 -7.08
C ALA A 664 8.71 22.08 -8.39
N ARG A 665 9.24 20.85 -8.38
CA ARG A 665 9.47 20.04 -9.58
C ARG A 665 8.26 19.24 -10.06
N SER A 666 7.20 19.18 -9.26
CA SER A 666 6.03 18.34 -9.55
C SER A 666 5.19 18.85 -10.74
N GLY A 667 4.78 17.93 -11.61
CA GLY A 667 3.91 18.20 -12.77
C GLY A 667 2.40 18.19 -12.45
N GLY A 668 1.55 18.53 -13.42
CA GLY A 668 0.09 18.48 -13.28
C GLY A 668 -0.56 17.22 -13.89
N LEU A 669 -1.83 16.95 -13.58
CA LEU A 669 -2.63 15.90 -14.24
C LEU A 669 -4.04 16.39 -14.57
N ALA A 670 -4.51 16.13 -15.80
CA ALA A 670 -5.88 16.33 -16.25
C ALA A 670 -6.56 14.99 -16.61
N VAL A 671 -7.88 14.91 -16.46
CA VAL A 671 -8.69 13.71 -16.75
C VAL A 671 -9.60 13.94 -17.96
N TYR A 672 -9.51 13.05 -18.94
CA TYR A 672 -10.33 13.06 -20.15
C TYR A 672 -11.13 11.76 -20.29
N TYR A 673 -12.35 11.84 -20.79
CA TYR A 673 -13.23 10.69 -21.00
C TYR A 673 -13.83 10.67 -22.40
N GLN A 674 -14.08 9.48 -22.94
CA GLN A 674 -14.70 9.31 -24.25
C GLN A 674 -16.21 9.61 -24.22
N THR A 675 -16.73 10.34 -25.21
CA THR A 675 -18.16 10.69 -25.33
C THR A 675 -18.93 9.75 -26.26
N GLU A 676 -18.28 9.22 -27.29
CA GLU A 676 -18.89 8.33 -28.29
C GLU A 676 -18.95 6.86 -27.85
N ASN A 677 -19.85 6.09 -28.49
CA ASN A 677 -20.08 4.65 -28.29
C ASN A 677 -20.59 4.27 -26.89
N ARG A 678 -21.51 5.06 -26.33
CA ARG A 678 -22.18 4.79 -25.05
C ARG A 678 -23.70 4.98 -25.15
N GLU A 679 -24.47 4.30 -24.31
CA GLU A 679 -25.95 4.36 -24.33
C GLU A 679 -26.50 5.77 -24.05
N GLU A 680 -25.79 6.56 -23.25
CA GLU A 680 -26.11 7.93 -22.86
C GLU A 680 -25.57 9.02 -23.80
N SER A 681 -24.92 8.62 -24.91
CA SER A 681 -24.38 9.55 -25.91
C SER A 681 -25.49 10.31 -26.61
N ILE A 682 -25.24 11.59 -26.89
CA ILE A 682 -26.21 12.51 -27.50
C ILE A 682 -25.60 13.07 -28.77
N GLN A 683 -26.43 13.25 -29.79
CA GLN A 683 -26.05 13.88 -31.03
C GLN A 683 -25.57 15.32 -30.75
N GLU A 684 -24.41 15.68 -31.30
CA GLU A 684 -23.78 17.01 -31.11
C GLU A 684 -23.31 17.33 -29.67
N GLU A 685 -22.86 16.32 -28.91
CA GLU A 685 -22.13 16.58 -27.67
C GLU A 685 -20.79 17.32 -27.93
N ALA A 686 -20.49 18.33 -27.11
CA ALA A 686 -19.21 19.04 -27.14
C ALA A 686 -18.03 18.10 -26.85
N THR A 687 -17.01 18.12 -27.70
CA THR A 687 -15.75 17.39 -27.50
C THR A 687 -14.55 18.33 -27.47
N ASP A 688 -13.44 17.81 -27.00
CA ASP A 688 -12.15 18.49 -26.94
C ASP A 688 -11.15 17.79 -27.86
N PHE A 689 -10.29 18.57 -28.50
CA PHE A 689 -9.15 18.04 -29.23
C PHE A 689 -7.99 17.84 -28.27
N ILE A 690 -7.54 16.60 -28.10
CA ILE A 690 -6.35 16.28 -27.28
C ILE A 690 -5.28 15.56 -28.11
N ALA A 691 -4.05 16.02 -27.99
CA ALA A 691 -2.87 15.35 -28.52
C ALA A 691 -2.03 14.81 -27.37
N VAL A 692 -1.83 13.49 -27.35
CA VAL A 692 -1.13 12.79 -26.27
C VAL A 692 0.01 11.91 -26.79
N ALA A 693 1.13 11.86 -26.06
CA ALA A 693 2.21 10.89 -26.28
C ALA A 693 2.15 9.79 -25.21
N PRO A 694 2.44 8.52 -25.54
CA PRO A 694 2.64 7.50 -24.52
C PRO A 694 3.82 7.89 -23.62
N LEU A 695 3.70 7.67 -22.31
CA LEU A 695 4.85 7.74 -21.40
C LEU A 695 5.92 6.72 -21.83
N GLN A 696 7.19 7.11 -21.73
CA GLN A 696 8.29 6.19 -21.97
C GLN A 696 8.36 5.15 -20.85
N GLN A 697 9.07 4.04 -21.09
CA GLN A 697 9.09 2.91 -20.15
C GLN A 697 9.75 3.24 -18.79
N HIS A 698 10.54 4.32 -18.72
CA HIS A 698 11.13 4.88 -17.50
C HIS A 698 10.28 5.98 -16.84
N GLU A 699 9.15 6.39 -17.45
CA GLU A 699 8.28 7.48 -16.98
C GLU A 699 6.86 6.96 -16.61
N ALA A 700 6.62 5.66 -16.77
CA ALA A 700 5.31 5.06 -16.56
C ALA A 700 5.22 4.43 -15.15
N PRO A 701 4.21 4.77 -14.33
CA PRO A 701 4.10 4.26 -12.97
C PRO A 701 3.83 2.75 -12.98
N VAL A 702 4.65 1.98 -12.26
CA VAL A 702 4.49 0.52 -12.10
C VAL A 702 3.55 0.24 -10.93
N VAL A 703 2.25 0.48 -11.14
CA VAL A 703 1.20 0.20 -10.15
C VAL A 703 0.26 -0.90 -10.67
N PRO A 704 0.16 -2.06 -9.99
CA PRO A 704 -0.88 -3.06 -10.25
C PRO A 704 -2.25 -2.51 -9.85
N GLY A 705 -3.27 -2.75 -10.68
CA GLY A 705 -4.66 -2.45 -10.32
C GLY A 705 -5.23 -3.48 -9.33
N PRO A 706 -6.31 -3.14 -8.60
CA PRO A 706 -7.01 -4.08 -7.73
C PRO A 706 -7.66 -5.23 -8.53
N GLU A 707 -7.85 -6.35 -7.84
CA GLU A 707 -8.17 -7.67 -8.39
C GLU A 707 -9.31 -7.72 -9.44
N GLY A 708 -9.15 -8.59 -10.43
CA GLY A 708 -10.27 -9.12 -11.21
C GLY A 708 -10.76 -8.31 -12.41
N SER A 709 -10.20 -7.12 -12.71
CA SER A 709 -10.54 -6.37 -13.92
C SER A 709 -9.31 -6.02 -14.77
N PRO A 710 -9.34 -6.21 -16.10
CA PRO A 710 -8.24 -5.85 -16.99
C PRO A 710 -8.24 -4.34 -17.23
N ILE A 711 -7.81 -3.54 -16.26
CA ILE A 711 -7.63 -2.09 -16.41
C ILE A 711 -6.21 -1.83 -16.95
N PRO A 712 -6.03 -1.43 -18.22
CA PRO A 712 -4.72 -1.31 -18.83
C PRO A 712 -4.02 0.00 -18.42
N ARG A 713 -2.91 -0.11 -17.70
CA ARG A 713 -1.87 0.94 -17.56
C ARG A 713 -2.41 2.36 -17.23
N PHE A 714 -3.36 2.48 -16.29
CA PHE A 714 -3.90 3.76 -15.81
C PHE A 714 -4.40 4.76 -16.88
N GLY A 715 -4.58 4.36 -18.14
CA GLY A 715 -4.92 5.30 -19.24
C GLY A 715 -3.94 6.47 -19.43
N LEU A 716 -2.78 6.46 -18.76
CA LEU A 716 -1.94 7.65 -18.56
C LEU A 716 -1.06 7.95 -19.79
N SER A 717 -0.90 9.22 -20.12
CA SER A 717 -0.10 9.70 -21.26
C SER A 717 0.35 11.14 -21.02
N LYS A 718 1.41 11.59 -21.70
CA LYS A 718 1.81 13.01 -21.68
C LYS A 718 0.83 13.84 -22.49
N LEU A 719 0.38 14.97 -21.95
CA LEU A 719 -0.43 15.93 -22.68
C LEU A 719 0.49 16.87 -23.47
N LEU A 720 0.31 16.93 -24.79
CA LEU A 720 1.09 17.79 -25.69
C LEU A 720 0.30 19.01 -26.15
N MET A 721 -1.01 18.85 -26.26
CA MET A 721 -1.95 19.90 -26.65
C MET A 721 -3.36 19.52 -26.18
N SER A 722 -4.09 20.48 -25.65
CA SER A 722 -5.54 20.42 -25.40
C SER A 722 -6.15 21.73 -25.90
N MET A 723 -7.35 21.66 -26.50
CA MET A 723 -8.23 22.82 -26.75
C MET A 723 -9.65 22.34 -27.13
N PRO A 724 -10.69 23.17 -26.93
CA PRO A 724 -12.05 22.85 -27.39
C PRO A 724 -12.09 22.56 -28.89
N MET A 725 -12.96 21.62 -29.30
CA MET A 725 -13.09 21.23 -30.70
C MET A 725 -13.55 22.39 -31.59
N ASP A 726 -14.36 23.32 -31.08
CA ASP A 726 -14.86 24.44 -31.88
C ASP A 726 -13.76 25.46 -32.17
N THR A 727 -12.90 25.76 -31.20
CA THR A 727 -11.68 26.55 -31.40
C THR A 727 -10.75 25.92 -32.45
N ILE A 728 -10.64 24.59 -32.50
CA ILE A 728 -9.82 23.93 -33.53
C ILE A 728 -10.49 23.92 -34.90
N LYS A 729 -11.82 23.75 -34.98
CA LYS A 729 -12.60 23.87 -36.23
C LYS A 729 -12.48 25.28 -36.82
N GLU A 730 -12.52 26.32 -35.99
CA GLU A 730 -12.32 27.71 -36.43
C GLU A 730 -10.92 27.93 -37.01
N LYS A 731 -9.87 27.51 -36.29
CA LYS A 731 -8.49 27.57 -36.79
C LYS A 731 -8.30 26.77 -38.08
N MET A 732 -8.91 25.58 -38.19
CA MET A 732 -8.86 24.78 -39.41
C MET A 732 -9.57 25.44 -40.61
N LYS A 733 -10.59 26.29 -40.37
CA LYS A 733 -11.21 27.10 -41.42
C LYS A 733 -10.30 28.26 -41.84
N GLU A 734 -9.65 28.92 -40.88
CA GLU A 734 -8.72 30.04 -41.12
C GLU A 734 -7.44 29.58 -41.86
N ASP A 735 -6.75 28.57 -41.31
CA ASP A 735 -5.49 28.02 -41.83
C ASP A 735 -5.67 27.04 -43.01
N LYS A 736 -6.91 26.72 -43.38
CA LYS A 736 -7.28 25.69 -44.38
C LYS A 736 -6.73 24.29 -44.09
N GLY A 737 -6.49 23.97 -42.82
CA GLY A 737 -5.98 22.68 -42.36
C GLY A 737 -5.52 22.72 -40.91
N LEU A 738 -5.08 21.58 -40.37
CA LEU A 738 -4.49 21.52 -39.03
C LEU A 738 -2.97 21.70 -39.12
N LEU A 739 -2.47 22.88 -38.72
CA LEU A 739 -1.03 23.17 -38.73
C LEU A 739 -0.31 22.50 -37.55
N VAL A 740 0.58 21.55 -37.85
CA VAL A 740 1.39 20.85 -36.84
C VAL A 740 2.84 21.36 -36.90
N ARG A 741 3.37 21.88 -35.79
CA ARG A 741 4.75 22.39 -35.73
C ARG A 741 5.76 21.25 -35.80
N HIS A 742 6.79 21.38 -36.65
CA HIS A 742 7.87 20.38 -36.75
C HIS A 742 8.60 20.11 -35.43
N SER A 743 8.67 21.10 -34.52
CA SER A 743 9.26 20.92 -33.18
C SER A 743 8.51 19.90 -32.33
N LEU A 744 7.17 19.82 -32.44
CA LEU A 744 6.35 18.84 -31.75
C LEU A 744 6.67 17.42 -32.24
N VAL A 745 6.72 17.21 -33.55
CA VAL A 745 7.05 15.90 -34.15
C VAL A 745 8.50 15.50 -33.86
N LYS A 746 9.43 16.45 -33.82
CA LYS A 746 10.84 16.21 -33.49
C LYS A 746 11.04 15.77 -32.03
N ASN A 747 10.33 16.37 -31.09
CA ASN A 747 10.43 16.06 -29.66
C ASN A 747 9.56 14.86 -29.25
N CYS A 748 8.47 14.60 -29.97
CA CYS A 748 7.52 13.53 -29.68
C CYS A 748 7.20 12.74 -30.97
N PRO A 749 7.93 11.65 -31.26
CA PRO A 749 7.75 10.89 -32.51
C PRO A 749 6.47 10.02 -32.54
N ARG A 750 5.82 9.82 -31.40
CA ARG A 750 4.57 9.03 -31.26
C ARG A 750 3.47 9.89 -30.66
N ILE A 751 2.70 10.55 -31.52
CA ILE A 751 1.57 11.40 -31.13
C ILE A 751 0.27 10.67 -31.48
N ARG A 752 -0.68 10.66 -30.55
CA ARG A 752 -2.08 10.26 -30.81
C ARG A 752 -2.96 11.49 -30.65
N MET A 753 -3.62 11.89 -31.73
CA MET A 753 -4.63 12.95 -31.73
C MET A 753 -6.00 12.30 -31.56
N LEU A 754 -6.79 12.79 -30.62
CA LEU A 754 -8.09 12.23 -30.26
C LEU A 754 -9.14 13.36 -30.29
N THR A 755 -10.29 13.07 -30.91
CA THR A 755 -11.36 14.04 -31.18
C THR A 755 -12.70 13.69 -30.53
N THR A 756 -12.79 12.47 -29.97
CA THR A 756 -14.00 11.83 -29.43
C THR A 756 -14.00 11.84 -27.89
N PHE A 757 -13.17 12.70 -27.30
CA PHE A 757 -12.93 12.81 -25.87
C PHE A 757 -13.36 14.18 -25.38
N ARG A 758 -13.62 14.28 -24.07
CA ARG A 758 -14.04 15.50 -23.40
C ARG A 758 -13.29 15.63 -22.07
N ASP A 759 -12.94 16.85 -21.70
CA ASP A 759 -12.31 17.17 -20.43
C ASP A 759 -13.33 17.01 -19.29
N ALA A 760 -12.95 16.27 -18.24
CA ALA A 760 -13.74 16.09 -17.03
C ALA A 760 -13.67 17.29 -16.08
N HIS A 761 -12.81 18.28 -16.38
CA HIS A 761 -12.42 19.39 -15.50
C HIS A 761 -11.87 18.91 -14.13
N VAL A 762 -11.31 17.70 -14.09
CA VAL A 762 -10.61 17.16 -12.91
C VAL A 762 -9.13 17.41 -13.08
N TYR A 763 -8.59 18.33 -12.30
CA TYR A 763 -7.18 18.71 -12.35
C TYR A 763 -6.50 18.49 -11.00
N VAL A 764 -5.38 17.75 -11.02
CA VAL A 764 -4.48 17.61 -9.86
C VAL A 764 -3.34 18.60 -10.05
N PHE A 765 -3.21 19.56 -9.12
CA PHE A 765 -2.19 20.59 -9.16
C PHE A 765 -1.36 20.61 -7.87
N PRO A 766 -0.04 20.81 -7.98
CA PRO A 766 0.78 21.13 -6.84
C PRO A 766 0.59 22.59 -6.37
N CYS A 767 0.90 22.87 -5.10
CA CYS A 767 0.58 24.15 -4.46
C CYS A 767 1.10 25.37 -5.23
N TRP A 768 2.34 25.32 -5.75
CA TRP A 768 2.98 26.42 -6.49
C TRP A 768 2.25 26.89 -7.75
N VAL A 769 1.32 26.08 -8.30
CA VAL A 769 0.48 26.49 -9.44
C VAL A 769 -0.39 27.69 -9.10
N LYS A 770 -0.79 27.87 -7.83
CA LYS A 770 -1.56 29.05 -7.41
C LYS A 770 -0.80 30.35 -7.66
N ASP A 771 0.51 30.35 -7.39
CA ASP A 771 1.39 31.51 -7.55
C ASP A 771 1.67 31.74 -9.03
N LEU A 772 1.84 30.68 -9.82
CA LEU A 772 1.96 30.77 -11.28
C LEU A 772 0.75 31.45 -11.91
N VAL A 773 -0.47 31.02 -11.54
CA VAL A 773 -1.73 31.60 -12.04
C VAL A 773 -1.92 33.04 -11.55
N HIS A 774 -1.53 33.36 -10.32
CA HIS A 774 -1.58 34.73 -9.77
C HIS A 774 -0.76 35.72 -10.61
N HIS A 775 0.43 35.34 -11.07
CA HIS A 775 1.27 36.18 -11.91
C HIS A 775 0.78 36.31 -13.37
N GLN A 776 -0.03 35.35 -13.85
CA GLN A 776 -0.47 35.27 -15.24
C GLN A 776 -1.87 35.89 -15.47
N LYS A 777 -1.90 37.23 -15.55
CA LYS A 777 -3.14 38.03 -15.70
C LYS A 777 -3.96 37.83 -16.99
N ARG A 778 -3.47 37.03 -17.95
CA ARG A 778 -4.11 36.85 -19.29
C ARG A 778 -4.72 35.46 -19.52
N LEU A 779 -4.62 34.58 -18.53
CA LEU A 779 -5.33 33.31 -18.55
C LEU A 779 -6.74 33.58 -18.03
N GLU A 780 -7.77 33.29 -18.80
CA GLU A 780 -9.17 33.46 -18.41
C GLU A 780 -9.72 32.12 -17.94
N SER A 781 -9.47 31.04 -18.69
CA SER A 781 -9.93 29.69 -18.37
C SER A 781 -8.78 28.73 -18.03
N VAL A 782 -8.96 27.92 -16.98
CA VAL A 782 -8.02 26.85 -16.62
C VAL A 782 -7.98 25.78 -17.73
N SER A 783 -9.14 25.34 -18.19
CA SER A 783 -9.27 24.26 -19.17
C SER A 783 -8.79 24.66 -20.57
N GLU A 784 -9.15 25.87 -21.02
CA GLU A 784 -8.94 26.31 -22.40
C GLU A 784 -7.56 26.96 -22.59
N ASP A 785 -7.15 27.86 -21.68
CA ASP A 785 -5.88 28.59 -21.80
C ASP A 785 -4.75 27.89 -21.07
N PHE A 786 -4.93 27.61 -19.77
CA PHE A 786 -3.82 27.25 -18.90
C PHE A 786 -3.28 25.84 -19.19
N ILE A 787 -4.14 24.82 -19.16
CA ILE A 787 -3.73 23.43 -19.48
C ILE A 787 -3.14 23.36 -20.89
N GLY A 788 -3.81 23.97 -21.87
CA GLY A 788 -3.37 23.98 -23.26
C GLY A 788 -2.02 24.69 -23.47
N THR A 789 -1.66 25.68 -22.65
CA THR A 789 -0.39 26.41 -22.73
C THR A 789 0.74 25.70 -21.99
N TRP A 790 0.47 25.11 -20.81
CA TRP A 790 1.44 24.28 -20.07
C TRP A 790 1.81 23.01 -20.85
N ALA A 791 0.83 22.33 -21.47
CA ALA A 791 1.12 21.19 -22.34
C ALA A 791 2.05 21.55 -23.52
N LYS A 792 1.93 22.77 -24.07
CA LYS A 792 2.79 23.27 -25.14
C LYS A 792 4.19 23.63 -24.67
N SER A 793 4.37 24.13 -23.45
CA SER A 793 5.69 24.56 -22.97
C SER A 793 6.70 23.42 -22.82
N ALA A 794 6.24 22.17 -22.69
CA ALA A 794 7.11 20.99 -22.67
C ALA A 794 7.88 20.76 -23.98
N TRP A 795 7.43 21.29 -25.12
CA TRP A 795 8.07 21.08 -26.43
C TRP A 795 8.29 22.38 -27.25
N GLN A 796 7.62 23.48 -26.89
CA GLN A 796 7.78 24.78 -27.54
C GLN A 796 8.81 25.65 -26.80
N LYS A 797 10.01 25.78 -27.36
CA LYS A 797 11.09 26.63 -26.83
C LYS A 797 10.61 28.05 -26.51
N GLY A 798 11.02 28.57 -25.35
CA GLY A 798 10.70 29.93 -24.88
C GLY A 798 9.25 30.15 -24.45
N LEU A 799 8.37 29.13 -24.49
CA LEU A 799 7.02 29.25 -23.94
C LEU A 799 6.99 29.00 -22.42
N SER A 800 7.88 28.13 -21.92
CA SER A 800 8.13 27.90 -20.49
C SER A 800 8.47 29.19 -19.73
N ASP A 801 9.37 30.01 -20.30
CA ASP A 801 9.84 31.25 -19.69
C ASP A 801 8.76 32.34 -19.69
N LYS A 802 7.93 32.37 -20.75
CA LYS A 802 6.77 33.26 -20.85
C LYS A 802 5.66 32.89 -19.87
N LEU A 803 5.42 31.59 -19.69
CA LEU A 803 4.46 31.09 -18.71
C LEU A 803 4.99 31.27 -17.27
N GLY A 804 6.29 31.49 -17.09
CA GLY A 804 6.93 31.71 -15.80
C GLY A 804 7.36 30.42 -15.10
N LEU A 805 7.21 29.25 -15.75
CA LEU A 805 7.56 27.95 -15.18
C LEU A 805 9.03 27.89 -14.71
N THR A 806 9.94 28.58 -15.40
CA THR A 806 11.37 28.62 -15.06
C THR A 806 11.73 29.62 -13.96
N ARG A 807 10.82 30.52 -13.56
CA ARG A 807 11.11 31.53 -12.52
C ARG A 807 11.15 30.93 -11.12
N ASN A 808 10.19 30.07 -10.79
CA ASN A 808 10.06 29.45 -9.46
C ASN A 808 11.26 28.54 -9.10
N PHE A 809 12.05 28.10 -10.09
CA PHE A 809 13.26 27.29 -9.89
C PHE A 809 14.55 28.11 -9.70
N ASN A 810 14.54 29.41 -10.00
CA ASN A 810 15.75 30.25 -10.05
C ASN A 810 15.87 31.27 -8.90
N GLU A 811 14.93 31.29 -7.94
CA GLU A 811 15.02 32.21 -6.79
C GLU A 811 16.06 31.77 -5.74
N ASP A 812 16.36 30.48 -5.63
CA ASP A 812 17.36 29.95 -4.70
C ASP A 812 18.77 30.52 -4.94
N THR A 813 19.11 30.91 -6.17
CA THR A 813 20.42 31.50 -6.50
C THR A 813 20.55 32.97 -6.04
N ARG A 814 19.45 33.66 -5.73
CA ARG A 814 19.44 35.11 -5.40
C ARG A 814 19.59 35.44 -3.92
N THR A 815 19.64 34.44 -3.04
CA THR A 815 19.84 34.65 -1.59
C THR A 815 21.31 34.60 -1.14
N GLN A 816 22.26 34.29 -2.03
CA GLN A 816 23.70 34.32 -1.73
C GLN A 816 24.44 35.62 -2.18
N GLU A 817 23.81 36.49 -2.96
CA GLU A 817 24.43 37.75 -3.45
C GLU A 817 23.87 39.01 -2.77
N ARG A 818 23.75 39.00 -1.43
CA ARG A 818 23.47 40.21 -0.63
C ARG A 818 24.53 40.44 0.44
N ASP A 819 25.77 40.65 0.02
CA ASP A 819 26.81 41.25 0.85
C ASP A 819 27.90 41.95 0.03
N PHE A 820 27.50 42.80 -0.94
CA PHE A 820 28.35 43.88 -1.46
C PHE A 820 27.52 45.14 -1.74
N THR A 821 28.01 46.27 -1.23
CA THR A 821 27.37 47.59 -1.34
C THR A 821 27.52 48.22 -2.73
N PRO A 822 26.67 49.18 -3.11
CA PRO A 822 26.36 49.46 -4.51
C PRO A 822 27.24 50.55 -5.12
N GLU A 823 27.62 50.40 -6.39
CA GLU A 823 27.94 51.56 -7.23
C GLU A 823 27.81 51.30 -8.74
N SER A 824 27.59 52.38 -9.47
CA SER A 824 27.45 52.53 -10.94
C SER A 824 26.09 52.17 -11.58
N SER A 825 25.61 53.16 -12.32
CA SER A 825 24.29 53.25 -12.93
C SER A 825 24.30 52.87 -14.41
N HIS A 826 23.35 52.05 -14.84
CA HIS A 826 22.79 52.17 -16.19
C HIS A 826 21.26 52.03 -16.16
N THR A 827 20.60 53.18 -16.26
CA THR A 827 19.17 53.32 -16.55
C THR A 827 18.90 52.91 -18.00
N GLY A 828 17.81 52.19 -18.28
CA GLY A 828 17.47 51.85 -19.67
C GLY A 828 16.38 50.81 -19.88
N ALA A 829 15.13 51.19 -19.64
CA ALA A 829 13.90 50.68 -20.25
C ALA A 829 13.88 49.26 -20.89
N PHE A 830 13.08 48.35 -20.30
CA PHE A 830 12.24 47.46 -21.10
C PHE A 830 10.77 47.61 -20.69
N VAL A 831 9.99 48.13 -21.63
CA VAL A 831 8.60 48.59 -21.50
C VAL A 831 7.62 47.41 -21.43
N ASP A 832 6.50 47.62 -20.72
CA ASP A 832 5.28 46.81 -20.81
C ASP A 832 4.92 46.45 -22.25
N LYS A 833 5.26 45.23 -22.68
CA LYS A 833 4.75 44.68 -23.94
C LYS A 833 3.52 43.85 -23.68
N ALA A 834 2.39 44.33 -24.16
CA ALA A 834 1.15 43.58 -24.18
C ALA A 834 1.33 42.30 -25.00
N ILE A 835 1.00 41.16 -24.39
CA ILE A 835 0.97 39.84 -25.02
C ILE A 835 -0.29 39.75 -25.88
N ASP A 836 -0.17 39.95 -27.19
CA ASP A 836 -1.23 39.64 -28.14
C ASP A 836 -1.32 38.11 -28.31
N ILE A 837 -2.50 37.54 -28.06
CA ILE A 837 -2.78 36.10 -28.19
C ILE A 837 -2.66 35.66 -29.66
N ARG A 838 -2.91 36.56 -30.62
CA ARG A 838 -2.78 36.27 -32.06
C ARG A 838 -1.34 35.98 -32.47
N ASP A 839 -0.36 36.60 -31.82
CA ASP A 839 1.07 36.35 -32.07
C ASP A 839 1.58 34.99 -31.56
N MET A 840 0.75 34.23 -30.83
CA MET A 840 1.01 32.80 -30.57
C MET A 840 0.58 31.90 -31.75
N SER A 841 -0.20 32.43 -32.69
CA SER A 841 -0.75 31.72 -33.86
C SER A 841 -0.06 32.04 -35.19
N THR A 842 0.80 33.07 -35.27
CA THR A 842 1.33 33.55 -36.56
C THR A 842 2.51 32.74 -37.10
N THR A 843 2.34 32.20 -38.31
CA THR A 843 3.37 31.55 -39.14
C THR A 843 4.27 32.56 -39.86
N ARG A 844 4.95 33.44 -39.11
CA ARG A 844 5.97 34.34 -39.68
C ARG A 844 7.38 33.94 -39.28
N ALA A 845 8.16 33.49 -40.27
CA ALA A 845 9.59 33.30 -40.12
C ALA A 845 10.28 34.66 -39.85
N ARG A 846 11.04 34.74 -38.76
CA ARG A 846 12.03 35.82 -38.58
C ARG A 846 13.31 35.48 -39.34
N SER A 847 13.87 36.48 -40.01
CA SER A 847 15.11 36.38 -40.78
C SER A 847 16.35 36.18 -39.90
N ASN A 848 17.34 35.46 -40.43
CA ASN A 848 18.61 35.20 -39.77
C ASN A 848 19.45 36.48 -39.60
N SER A 849 19.40 37.09 -38.41
CA SER A 849 20.45 37.96 -37.89
C SER A 849 20.26 38.13 -36.38
N ASP A 850 20.91 37.28 -35.59
CA ASP A 850 21.46 37.54 -34.25
C ASP A 850 21.94 36.22 -33.66
N MET A 851 23.22 35.90 -33.92
CA MET A 851 23.89 34.71 -33.41
C MET A 851 24.83 35.15 -32.28
N GLN A 852 24.36 35.09 -31.03
CA GLN A 852 25.18 35.37 -29.86
C GLN A 852 25.12 34.24 -28.82
N ILE A 853 26.25 33.52 -28.75
CA ILE A 853 26.85 32.90 -27.57
C ILE A 853 25.90 32.05 -26.70
N ASP A 854 25.82 30.75 -27.04
CA ASP A 854 25.30 29.73 -26.14
C ASP A 854 26.19 29.61 -24.87
N GLN A 855 25.75 30.21 -23.77
CA GLN A 855 26.21 29.81 -22.44
C GLN A 855 25.49 28.51 -22.04
N PHE A 856 26.26 27.45 -21.81
CA PHE A 856 25.75 26.16 -21.34
C PHE A 856 25.21 26.30 -19.90
N TYR A 857 23.90 26.46 -19.76
CA TYR A 857 23.19 26.16 -18.53
C TYR A 857 22.81 24.67 -18.51
N PRO A 858 22.93 23.97 -17.36
CA PRO A 858 22.41 22.62 -17.24
C PRO A 858 20.89 22.63 -17.47
N SER A 859 20.40 21.67 -18.25
CA SER A 859 18.99 21.63 -18.67
C SER A 859 18.09 21.18 -17.52
N THR A 860 17.55 22.13 -16.77
CA THR A 860 16.48 21.86 -15.79
C THR A 860 15.26 21.28 -16.52
N GLU A 861 14.88 20.04 -16.19
CA GLU A 861 13.69 19.42 -16.77
C GLU A 861 12.42 20.16 -16.35
N LEU A 862 11.57 20.50 -17.33
CA LEU A 862 10.34 21.25 -17.09
C LEU A 862 9.24 20.35 -16.50
N PRO A 863 8.47 20.83 -15.50
CA PRO A 863 7.38 20.05 -14.93
C PRO A 863 6.30 19.79 -16.00
N GLN A 864 6.02 18.51 -16.25
CA GLN A 864 5.19 18.08 -17.40
C GLN A 864 3.70 18.00 -17.02
N MET A 865 2.82 18.16 -18.02
CA MET A 865 1.39 17.98 -17.84
C MET A 865 0.96 16.59 -18.31
N LEU A 866 0.32 15.82 -17.43
CA LEU A 866 -0.15 14.48 -17.69
C LEU A 866 -1.65 14.47 -18.06
N ALA A 867 -2.05 13.45 -18.82
CA ALA A 867 -3.43 13.17 -19.21
C ALA A 867 -3.82 11.74 -18.85
N TYR A 868 -4.82 11.58 -17.99
CA TYR A 868 -5.53 10.32 -17.78
C TYR A 868 -6.61 10.21 -18.87
N VAL A 869 -6.50 9.23 -19.78
CA VAL A 869 -7.41 9.08 -20.93
C VAL A 869 -8.31 7.86 -20.72
N HIS A 870 -9.53 8.09 -20.25
CA HIS A 870 -10.52 7.04 -19.99
C HIS A 870 -11.24 6.60 -21.28
N ARG A 871 -11.07 5.32 -21.65
CA ARG A 871 -11.59 4.72 -22.89
C ARG A 871 -12.73 3.71 -22.68
N GLY A 872 -13.14 3.49 -21.44
CA GLY A 872 -14.21 2.55 -21.10
C GLY A 872 -15.60 3.20 -21.16
N ALA A 873 -16.62 2.35 -21.09
CA ALA A 873 -17.96 2.75 -20.64
C ALA A 873 -18.06 2.69 -19.10
N THR A 874 -17.24 1.85 -18.46
CA THR A 874 -17.16 1.69 -17.00
C THR A 874 -15.71 1.88 -16.51
N PRO A 875 -15.49 2.49 -15.33
CA PRO A 875 -16.47 3.25 -14.52
C PRO A 875 -17.05 4.48 -15.25
N PHE A 876 -18.29 4.83 -14.92
CA PHE A 876 -19.02 5.95 -15.53
C PHE A 876 -18.38 7.31 -15.20
N ILE A 877 -18.24 8.17 -16.21
CA ILE A 877 -17.73 9.55 -16.08
C ILE A 877 -18.53 10.44 -17.01
N ARG A 878 -19.05 11.55 -16.48
CA ARG A 878 -19.84 12.54 -17.24
C ARG A 878 -19.75 13.91 -16.57
N ARG A 879 -19.76 14.99 -17.36
CA ARG A 879 -20.14 16.33 -16.90
C ARG A 879 -21.57 16.63 -17.33
N VAL A 880 -22.38 17.15 -16.41
CA VAL A 880 -23.81 17.41 -16.63
C VAL A 880 -24.03 18.89 -16.87
N ASP A 881 -23.73 19.34 -18.09
CA ASP A 881 -23.71 20.76 -18.46
C ASP A 881 -24.80 21.18 -19.46
N ASN A 882 -25.51 20.25 -20.09
CA ASN A 882 -26.63 20.49 -21.01
C ASN A 882 -27.87 19.72 -20.54
N THR A 883 -29.07 20.29 -20.71
CA THR A 883 -30.36 19.65 -20.35
C THR A 883 -30.53 18.26 -20.98
N GLY A 884 -30.05 18.04 -22.21
CA GLY A 884 -30.03 16.71 -22.81
C GLY A 884 -29.18 15.70 -22.04
N VAL A 885 -27.99 16.11 -21.58
CA VAL A 885 -27.08 15.28 -20.78
C VAL A 885 -27.64 15.04 -19.38
N LEU A 886 -28.30 16.06 -18.79
CA LEU A 886 -29.04 15.95 -17.53
C LEU A 886 -30.14 14.89 -17.62
N LEU A 887 -30.88 14.86 -18.72
CA LEU A 887 -31.88 13.84 -19.00
C LEU A 887 -31.23 12.45 -19.13
N SER A 888 -30.32 12.24 -20.09
CA SER A 888 -29.76 10.91 -20.35
C SER A 888 -29.02 10.33 -19.14
N THR A 889 -28.27 11.16 -18.41
CA THR A 889 -27.55 10.76 -17.20
C THR A 889 -28.50 10.41 -16.06
N SER A 890 -29.56 11.20 -15.84
CA SER A 890 -30.55 10.89 -14.79
C SER A 890 -31.28 9.58 -15.08
N LEU A 891 -31.63 9.30 -16.34
CA LEU A 891 -32.27 8.04 -16.74
C LEU A 891 -31.32 6.83 -16.63
N LEU A 892 -30.03 7.01 -16.94
CA LEU A 892 -29.02 5.96 -16.75
C LEU A 892 -28.83 5.61 -15.26
N LEU A 893 -28.73 6.62 -14.39
CA LEU A 893 -28.65 6.42 -12.94
C LEU A 893 -29.94 5.78 -12.39
N ALA A 894 -31.11 6.14 -12.94
CA ALA A 894 -32.39 5.52 -12.59
C ALA A 894 -32.51 4.03 -12.99
N LYS A 895 -31.67 3.53 -13.90
CA LYS A 895 -31.59 2.10 -14.26
C LYS A 895 -30.71 1.29 -13.30
N LEU A 896 -29.78 1.91 -12.56
CA LEU A 896 -28.92 1.21 -11.60
C LEU A 896 -29.76 0.51 -10.51
N PRO A 897 -29.47 -0.76 -10.16
CA PRO A 897 -30.22 -1.46 -9.14
C PRO A 897 -30.00 -0.82 -7.77
N SER A 898 -31.02 -0.88 -6.92
CA SER A 898 -31.02 -0.24 -5.60
C SER A 898 -30.19 -1.00 -4.57
N ILE A 899 -29.81 -0.31 -3.49
CA ILE A 899 -28.98 -0.88 -2.42
C ILE A 899 -29.70 -2.05 -1.74
N ASP A 900 -31.03 -2.01 -1.63
CA ASP A 900 -31.85 -3.11 -1.10
C ASP A 900 -31.85 -4.35 -2.01
N GLU A 901 -31.78 -4.18 -3.33
CA GLU A 901 -31.85 -5.28 -4.30
C GLU A 901 -30.55 -6.09 -4.39
N VAL A 902 -29.39 -5.45 -4.16
CA VAL A 902 -28.05 -6.06 -4.38
C VAL A 902 -27.16 -6.05 -3.14
N GLY A 903 -27.51 -5.28 -2.11
CA GLY A 903 -26.72 -5.10 -0.91
C GLY A 903 -25.58 -4.08 -1.07
N ARG A 904 -25.27 -3.38 0.03
CA ARG A 904 -24.37 -2.21 0.07
C ARG A 904 -22.92 -2.44 -0.41
N LYS A 905 -22.44 -3.68 -0.48
CA LYS A 905 -21.08 -4.00 -0.97
C LYS A 905 -21.01 -4.22 -2.48
N ALA A 906 -22.12 -4.57 -3.14
CA ALA A 906 -22.18 -4.85 -4.57
C ALA A 906 -22.95 -3.78 -5.37
N ALA A 907 -23.70 -2.91 -4.68
CA ALA A 907 -24.34 -1.75 -5.28
C ALA A 907 -23.33 -0.71 -5.80
N SER A 908 -23.68 -0.05 -6.90
CA SER A 908 -22.94 1.11 -7.45
C SER A 908 -22.86 2.26 -6.44
N PRO A 909 -21.78 3.09 -6.41
CA PRO A 909 -21.72 4.28 -5.56
C PRO A 909 -22.88 5.27 -5.81
N PHE A 910 -23.46 5.25 -7.01
CA PHE A 910 -24.60 6.09 -7.38
C PHE A 910 -25.97 5.45 -7.10
N ALA A 911 -26.03 4.20 -6.63
CA ALA A 911 -27.28 3.52 -6.34
C ALA A 911 -28.09 4.25 -5.26
N HIS A 912 -29.42 4.25 -5.40
CA HIS A 912 -30.34 4.74 -4.38
C HIS A 912 -30.68 3.63 -3.37
N ALA A 913 -31.08 4.00 -2.16
CA ALA A 913 -31.54 3.05 -1.15
C ALA A 913 -32.72 2.22 -1.69
N HIS A 914 -33.75 2.92 -2.19
CA HIS A 914 -34.94 2.35 -2.81
C HIS A 914 -35.20 3.03 -4.16
N LYS A 915 -35.88 2.34 -5.09
CA LYS A 915 -36.33 2.91 -6.38
C LYS A 915 -37.57 3.80 -6.25
N VAL A 916 -38.44 3.49 -5.31
CA VAL A 916 -39.67 4.24 -4.99
C VAL A 916 -39.61 4.52 -3.50
N ALA A 917 -39.32 5.76 -3.13
CA ALA A 917 -39.10 6.12 -1.73
C ALA A 917 -40.40 6.14 -0.91
N TYR A 918 -41.53 6.50 -1.53
CA TYR A 918 -42.85 6.49 -0.91
C TYR A 918 -43.86 5.62 -1.67
N PRO A 919 -43.88 4.28 -1.47
CA PRO A 919 -44.78 3.38 -2.18
C PRO A 919 -46.27 3.59 -1.86
N GLU A 920 -46.59 4.12 -0.68
CA GLU A 920 -47.97 4.37 -0.22
C GLU A 920 -48.68 5.47 -1.03
N GLY A 921 -47.93 6.39 -1.65
CA GLY A 921 -48.47 7.44 -2.50
C GLY A 921 -48.84 7.00 -3.92
N VAL A 922 -48.71 5.71 -4.25
CA VAL A 922 -48.93 5.18 -5.61
C VAL A 922 -50.24 4.40 -5.66
N ASP A 923 -51.31 5.05 -6.10
CA ASP A 923 -52.65 4.44 -6.19
C ASP A 923 -52.67 3.31 -7.22
N SER A 924 -53.36 2.22 -6.87
CA SER A 924 -53.65 1.13 -7.81
C SER A 924 -55.02 1.35 -8.49
N PRO A 925 -55.18 1.13 -9.82
CA PRO A 925 -54.17 0.61 -10.75
C PRO A 925 -53.36 1.72 -11.45
N SER A 926 -52.08 1.85 -11.13
CA SER A 926 -51.10 2.62 -11.90
C SER A 926 -49.98 1.71 -12.40
N ASN A 927 -49.27 2.11 -13.46
CA ASN A 927 -48.24 1.29 -14.10
C ASN A 927 -46.89 2.02 -14.07
N VAL A 928 -46.10 1.75 -13.02
CA VAL A 928 -44.75 2.30 -12.80
C VAL A 928 -43.71 1.19 -12.97
N THR A 929 -42.79 1.34 -13.92
CA THR A 929 -41.77 0.33 -14.20
C THR A 929 -40.57 0.46 -13.25
N LYS A 930 -40.59 -0.30 -12.14
CA LYS A 930 -39.61 -0.20 -11.02
C LYS A 930 -38.13 -0.39 -11.41
N LYS A 931 -37.82 -1.01 -12.56
CA LYS A 931 -36.43 -1.29 -12.98
C LYS A 931 -35.71 -0.03 -13.48
N ASP A 932 -36.47 0.86 -14.10
CA ASP A 932 -36.02 1.98 -14.92
C ASP A 932 -36.60 3.34 -14.48
N CYS A 933 -37.47 3.34 -13.47
CA CYS A 933 -37.97 4.55 -12.82
C CYS A 933 -37.36 4.80 -11.44
N LEU A 934 -37.29 6.08 -11.06
CA LEU A 934 -36.89 6.55 -9.74
C LEU A 934 -37.91 7.58 -9.22
N LEU A 935 -38.61 7.28 -8.12
CA LEU A 935 -39.59 8.17 -7.49
C LEU A 935 -39.07 8.62 -6.11
N GLY A 936 -39.02 9.93 -5.90
CA GLY A 936 -38.59 10.58 -4.66
C GLY A 936 -39.62 10.50 -3.53
N ASP A 937 -39.31 11.21 -2.44
CA ASP A 937 -40.13 11.24 -1.23
C ASP A 937 -41.46 12.00 -1.45
N ASN A 938 -42.54 11.57 -0.79
CA ASN A 938 -43.87 12.19 -0.85
C ASN A 938 -44.45 12.36 -2.28
N VAL A 939 -44.03 11.55 -3.26
CA VAL A 939 -44.63 11.56 -4.60
C VAL A 939 -46.02 10.91 -4.54
N ILE A 940 -47.02 11.62 -5.07
CA ILE A 940 -48.41 11.14 -5.17
C ILE A 940 -48.73 10.84 -6.63
N VAL A 941 -49.15 9.61 -6.92
CA VAL A 941 -49.49 9.11 -8.25
C VAL A 941 -50.91 8.54 -8.22
N ALA A 942 -51.84 9.24 -8.87
CA ALA A 942 -53.24 8.83 -8.92
C ALA A 942 -53.47 7.65 -9.88
N SER A 943 -54.62 6.98 -9.69
CA SER A 943 -55.03 5.81 -10.47
C SER A 943 -55.01 6.05 -11.99
N GLY A 944 -54.52 5.08 -12.76
CA GLY A 944 -54.47 5.10 -14.23
C GLY A 944 -53.23 5.76 -14.82
N ALA A 945 -52.34 6.35 -14.03
CA ALA A 945 -51.10 6.93 -14.53
C ALA A 945 -50.11 5.86 -15.04
N VAL A 946 -49.32 6.20 -16.06
CA VAL A 946 -48.29 5.34 -16.67
C VAL A 946 -46.95 6.06 -16.65
N ILE A 947 -45.96 5.47 -15.97
CA ILE A 947 -44.64 6.06 -15.76
C ILE A 947 -43.57 5.05 -16.19
N LYS A 948 -42.74 5.41 -17.18
CA LYS A 948 -41.70 4.54 -17.77
C LYS A 948 -40.40 5.30 -18.01
N GLU A 949 -39.26 4.64 -17.79
CA GLU A 949 -37.91 5.20 -17.93
C GLU A 949 -37.82 6.64 -17.41
N SER A 950 -38.29 6.95 -16.19
CA SER A 950 -38.47 8.35 -15.74
C SER A 950 -38.04 8.58 -14.29
N VAL A 951 -37.50 9.77 -14.04
CA VAL A 951 -37.10 10.27 -12.72
C VAL A 951 -38.10 11.31 -12.25
N ILE A 952 -38.56 11.18 -11.01
CA ILE A 952 -39.57 12.06 -10.41
C ILE A 952 -39.06 12.53 -9.04
N GLY A 953 -38.85 13.83 -8.91
CA GLY A 953 -38.39 14.50 -7.70
C GLY A 953 -39.38 14.40 -6.53
N ALA A 954 -38.95 14.84 -5.36
CA ALA A 954 -39.77 14.81 -4.16
C ALA A 954 -41.01 15.72 -4.28
N ASN A 955 -42.05 15.43 -3.50
CA ASN A 955 -43.28 16.22 -3.38
C ASN A 955 -44.08 16.42 -4.70
N CYS A 956 -43.77 15.69 -5.77
CA CYS A 956 -44.49 15.76 -7.04
C CYS A 956 -45.90 15.15 -6.96
N ARG A 957 -46.83 15.69 -7.74
CA ARG A 957 -48.22 15.21 -7.84
C ARG A 957 -48.57 14.89 -9.29
N ILE A 958 -49.10 13.70 -9.52
CA ILE A 958 -49.42 13.18 -10.85
C ILE A 958 -50.87 12.73 -10.83
N ASP A 959 -51.72 13.49 -11.51
CA ASP A 959 -53.16 13.22 -11.62
C ASP A 959 -53.46 12.01 -12.52
N GLY A 960 -54.72 11.55 -12.45
CA GLY A 960 -55.18 10.35 -13.13
C GLY A 960 -54.96 10.37 -14.65
N ALA A 961 -54.65 9.19 -15.19
CA ALA A 961 -54.41 8.95 -16.62
C ALA A 961 -53.28 9.77 -17.29
N ALA A 962 -52.38 10.41 -16.52
CA ALA A 962 -51.17 11.02 -17.08
C ALA A 962 -50.18 9.96 -17.61
N ARG A 963 -49.46 10.27 -18.69
CA ARG A 963 -48.47 9.38 -19.35
C ARG A 963 -47.11 10.04 -19.40
N ILE A 964 -46.13 9.49 -18.67
CA ILE A 964 -44.79 10.07 -18.50
C ILE A 964 -43.75 9.03 -18.96
N ILE A 965 -43.00 9.36 -20.02
CA ILE A 965 -42.06 8.43 -20.66
C ILE A 965 -40.73 9.15 -20.92
N ARG A 966 -39.61 8.61 -20.43
CA ARG A 966 -38.28 9.21 -20.64
C ARG A 966 -38.20 10.67 -20.17
N CYS A 967 -38.74 10.97 -18.99
CA CYS A 967 -38.77 12.34 -18.45
C CYS A 967 -37.99 12.48 -17.14
N VAL A 968 -37.56 13.71 -16.84
CA VAL A 968 -37.07 14.13 -15.52
C VAL A 968 -37.99 15.23 -15.01
N LEU A 969 -38.69 14.96 -13.91
CA LEU A 969 -39.47 15.95 -13.16
C LEU A 969 -38.67 16.34 -11.92
N MET A 970 -38.35 17.62 -11.73
CA MET A 970 -37.73 18.09 -10.49
C MET A 970 -38.75 18.21 -9.36
N GLU A 971 -38.29 18.59 -8.16
CA GLU A 971 -39.12 18.69 -6.95
C GLU A 971 -40.39 19.56 -7.11
N GLY A 972 -41.51 19.05 -6.58
CA GLY A 972 -42.77 19.79 -6.44
C GLY A 972 -43.55 20.01 -7.74
N VAL A 973 -43.24 19.29 -8.82
CA VAL A 973 -43.97 19.39 -10.09
C VAL A 973 -45.38 18.83 -9.97
N VAL A 974 -46.36 19.52 -10.56
CA VAL A 974 -47.75 19.08 -10.66
C VAL A 974 -48.09 18.76 -12.12
N VAL A 975 -48.45 17.51 -12.41
CA VAL A 975 -48.90 17.06 -13.73
C VAL A 975 -50.41 16.79 -13.65
N GLU A 976 -51.21 17.63 -14.31
CA GLU A 976 -52.67 17.47 -14.28
C GLU A 976 -53.18 16.31 -15.16
N THR A 977 -54.47 16.02 -15.02
CA THR A 977 -55.15 14.85 -15.60
C THR A 977 -54.94 14.73 -17.12
N ARG A 978 -54.66 13.50 -17.60
CA ARG A 978 -54.45 13.15 -19.03
C ARG A 978 -53.27 13.86 -19.76
N ALA A 979 -52.35 14.52 -19.06
CA ALA A 979 -51.16 15.07 -19.71
C ALA A 979 -50.22 13.97 -20.25
N GLU A 980 -49.60 14.20 -21.40
CA GLU A 980 -48.60 13.31 -22.00
C GLU A 980 -47.23 13.99 -22.09
N LEU A 981 -46.23 13.42 -21.40
CA LEU A 981 -44.85 13.90 -21.39
C LEU A 981 -43.93 12.84 -21.99
N THR A 982 -43.15 13.20 -23.02
CA THR A 982 -42.14 12.32 -23.61
C THR A 982 -40.81 13.03 -23.79
N GLY A 983 -39.72 12.55 -23.18
CA GLY A 983 -38.40 13.15 -23.38
C GLY A 983 -38.19 14.52 -22.74
N CYS A 984 -39.05 14.94 -21.80
CA CYS A 984 -39.08 16.30 -21.26
C CYS A 984 -38.29 16.45 -19.95
N VAL A 985 -37.76 17.65 -19.69
CA VAL A 985 -37.17 18.03 -18.40
C VAL A 985 -37.96 19.20 -17.81
N ILE A 986 -38.58 18.97 -16.65
CA ILE A 986 -39.51 19.91 -16.01
C ILE A 986 -38.90 20.45 -14.71
N GLY A 987 -38.73 21.76 -14.62
CA GLY A 987 -38.17 22.48 -13.48
C GLY A 987 -39.03 22.42 -12.22
N ARG A 988 -38.46 22.83 -11.09
CA ARG A 988 -39.11 22.69 -9.78
C ARG A 988 -40.39 23.51 -9.69
N ARG A 989 -41.40 22.99 -8.98
CA ARG A 989 -42.68 23.68 -8.72
C ARG A 989 -43.45 24.09 -9.99
N ALA A 990 -43.08 23.55 -11.16
CA ALA A 990 -43.80 23.82 -12.41
C ALA A 990 -45.10 23.02 -12.48
N GLN A 991 -46.09 23.53 -13.22
CA GLN A 991 -47.39 22.90 -13.40
C GLN A 991 -47.67 22.65 -14.88
N VAL A 992 -48.05 21.41 -15.22
CA VAL A 992 -48.47 21.02 -16.59
C VAL A 992 -49.98 20.87 -16.61
N GLY A 993 -50.67 21.73 -17.37
CA GLY A 993 -52.13 21.71 -17.50
C GLY A 993 -52.70 20.43 -18.12
N ARG A 994 -53.99 20.17 -17.85
CA ARG A 994 -54.78 19.05 -18.40
C ARG A 994 -54.64 18.91 -19.91
N GLU A 995 -54.61 17.65 -20.36
CA GLU A 995 -54.63 17.25 -21.78
C GLU A 995 -53.50 17.86 -22.65
N SER A 996 -52.46 18.41 -22.02
CA SER A 996 -51.26 18.90 -22.71
C SER A 996 -50.33 17.76 -23.15
N VAL A 997 -49.71 17.91 -24.32
CA VAL A 997 -48.79 16.94 -24.95
C VAL A 997 -47.45 17.63 -25.19
N LEU A 998 -46.42 17.24 -24.44
CA LEU A 998 -45.07 17.80 -24.52
C LEU A 998 -44.08 16.72 -24.98
N ARG A 999 -43.23 17.06 -25.97
CA ARG A 999 -42.23 16.16 -26.54
C ARG A 999 -40.88 16.85 -26.65
N GLY A 1000 -39.87 16.39 -25.90
CA GLY A 1000 -38.53 17.01 -25.90
C GLY A 1000 -38.47 18.42 -25.29
N CYS A 1001 -39.55 18.88 -24.62
CA CYS A 1001 -39.62 20.22 -24.08
C CYS A 1001 -38.84 20.40 -22.78
N GLU A 1002 -38.34 21.61 -22.56
CA GLU A 1002 -37.73 22.06 -21.31
C GLU A 1002 -38.63 23.10 -20.64
N VAL A 1003 -38.84 23.03 -19.32
CA VAL A 1003 -39.75 23.93 -18.60
C VAL A 1003 -39.05 24.54 -17.39
N GLN A 1004 -39.02 25.87 -17.31
CA GLN A 1004 -38.38 26.61 -16.23
C GLN A 1004 -39.05 26.38 -14.86
N ASP A 1005 -38.27 26.52 -13.79
CA ASP A 1005 -38.75 26.54 -12.41
C ASP A 1005 -39.96 27.49 -12.24
N ALA A 1006 -40.98 27.01 -11.50
CA ALA A 1006 -42.24 27.69 -11.20
C ALA A 1006 -43.10 28.13 -12.41
N ASN A 1007 -42.81 27.66 -13.63
CA ASN A 1007 -43.62 27.98 -14.80
C ASN A 1007 -44.93 27.15 -14.85
N VAL A 1008 -45.99 27.73 -15.41
CA VAL A 1008 -47.32 27.09 -15.55
C VAL A 1008 -47.66 26.96 -17.02
N ILE A 1009 -47.70 25.73 -17.53
CA ILE A 1009 -48.08 25.43 -18.90
C ILE A 1009 -49.61 25.40 -19.01
N PRO A 1010 -50.22 26.15 -19.94
CA PRO A 1010 -51.66 26.14 -20.18
C PRO A 1010 -52.21 24.73 -20.46
N LYS A 1011 -53.51 24.56 -20.25
CA LYS A 1011 -54.24 23.34 -20.62
C LYS A 1011 -54.29 23.19 -22.14
N GLU A 1012 -54.36 21.95 -22.62
CA GLU A 1012 -54.45 21.60 -24.05
C GLU A 1012 -53.24 22.08 -24.88
N THR A 1013 -52.09 22.32 -24.24
CA THR A 1013 -50.85 22.76 -24.94
C THR A 1013 -50.19 21.58 -25.66
N ASN A 1014 -49.96 21.70 -26.96
CA ASN A 1014 -49.22 20.71 -27.75
C ASN A 1014 -47.93 21.35 -28.28
N ALA A 1015 -46.78 20.91 -27.76
CA ALA A 1015 -45.48 21.51 -28.05
C ALA A 1015 -44.39 20.46 -28.25
N ARG A 1016 -43.38 20.81 -29.05
CA ARG A 1016 -42.29 19.91 -29.39
C ARG A 1016 -40.95 20.63 -29.46
N ASP A 1017 -39.96 20.12 -28.74
CA ASP A 1017 -38.57 20.59 -28.72
C ASP A 1017 -38.47 22.09 -28.32
N GLU A 1018 -39.45 22.57 -27.54
CA GLU A 1018 -39.62 23.98 -27.09
C GLU A 1018 -39.12 24.21 -25.66
N LYS A 1019 -38.65 25.44 -25.37
CA LYS A 1019 -38.24 25.89 -24.03
C LYS A 1019 -39.24 26.87 -23.42
N PHE A 1020 -39.98 26.43 -22.41
CA PHE A 1020 -40.96 27.24 -21.69
C PHE A 1020 -40.29 28.06 -20.59
N MET A 1021 -39.90 29.28 -20.95
CA MET A 1021 -39.40 30.29 -20.00
C MET A 1021 -40.57 31.14 -19.45
N VAL A 1022 -40.47 31.54 -18.18
CA VAL A 1022 -41.30 32.56 -17.54
C VAL A 1022 -40.91 33.91 -18.14
N SER A 1023 -41.87 34.63 -18.73
CA SER A 1023 -41.64 36.00 -19.18
C SER A 1023 -41.51 36.95 -17.99
N GLU A 1024 -40.60 37.92 -18.06
CA GLU A 1024 -40.39 38.96 -17.02
C GLU A 1024 -41.56 39.97 -16.90
N LEU A 1025 -42.73 39.64 -17.43
CA LEU A 1025 -43.88 40.54 -17.63
C LEU A 1025 -45.11 40.20 -16.77
N CYS A 1026 -44.98 39.27 -15.83
CA CYS A 1026 -46.03 38.93 -14.85
C CYS A 1026 -45.45 38.79 -13.43
N VAL A 1027 -45.20 39.95 -12.80
CA VAL A 1027 -45.06 40.14 -11.35
C VAL A 1027 -46.13 41.13 -10.91
#